data_AF-A0A3B9I4T1-F1
#
_entry.id   AF-A0A3B9I4T1-F1
#
_cell.length_a   1.000
_cell.length_b   1.000
_cell.length_c   1.000
_cell.angle_alpha   90.00
_cell.angle_beta   90.00
_cell.angle_gamma   90.00
#
_symmetry.space_group_name_H-M   'P 1'
#
loop_
_entity.id
_entity.type
_entity.pdbx_description
1 polymer ?
#
loop_
_entity_poly.entity_id
_entity_poly.type
_entity_poly.pdbx_seq_one_letter_code
_entity_poly.pdbx_strand_id
1 'polypeptide(L)'
;MSFNSKLTDLLKTNSNFVDDEGELLLAAVQDRAWKLDHDLIRLLLSDDEMKAKFFDEIDGSLLFNTNTFIEYISQKNFLDNSYTRFRNRIGLTIDGKYLSERGEVSLAWAYKDCVLEGGQTKEEEKRKEVFFNEVLAQDEINRMFDPKVLMNFTRYTTAGAQPVNEIKRDENGVIRENLLIKGNNLIALHTIKEQFRGKVKLIYIDPPYNTGGSTDTFVYNNSFKHSSWLTFIKNRIDVSKDLLTDDGFIAVTIDHEELFYLGVLLDDIFGRENRVGIVTILINPKGRQHERFFSAATEYMLVYAKNKNVAQFNKVAIDEDIKQNFINADDKGNYRLIPFSRIRTSTLREYKPNFWYPIYVSPDLSDVTHERFLGYHEIYPIENGNEYSWKTKLDTFIERNHDNYFIAEKIEGRITILHKYYEQQVLKNLWTDKKYFPEFQGTNLLKKLLGENFFSYPKSLYAVLDTLRIMTNENDIILDFFAGSGTTAHAVLELNNNDDGRRNFILCEQLDYIESVTKRRIEKVIQNNNQGDFIFFQLKGQNQVFVDLLSSAKTTDELVKIWQEMVENSFLNWYVNPEIPEDAMHEFNEIGKEENGLVKQKKLLMELLDKNQLYVNLSEIDDAKFNVSDEDKALNRAFYGENNV
;
A
#
# COMPACT_ATOMS: atom_id res chain seq x y z
N MET A 1 -52.82 -22.05 -25.41
CA MET A 1 -51.50 -22.21 -24.76
C MET A 1 -50.78 -20.88 -24.80
N SER A 2 -50.05 -20.49 -23.76
CA SER A 2 -49.07 -19.41 -23.89
C SER A 2 -47.92 -19.89 -24.77
N PHE A 3 -47.25 -18.99 -25.48
CA PHE A 3 -46.10 -19.35 -26.31
C PHE A 3 -45.05 -20.15 -25.50
N ASN A 4 -44.83 -19.78 -24.22
CA ASN A 4 -43.95 -20.50 -23.29
C ASN A 4 -44.39 -21.95 -23.04
N SER A 5 -45.67 -22.19 -22.78
CA SER A 5 -46.19 -23.55 -22.59
C SER A 5 -46.00 -24.40 -23.84
N LYS A 6 -46.25 -23.82 -25.02
CA LYS A 6 -46.11 -24.52 -26.30
C LYS A 6 -44.65 -24.86 -26.63
N LEU A 7 -43.73 -23.92 -26.38
CA LEU A 7 -42.29 -24.16 -26.55
C LEU A 7 -41.77 -25.20 -25.56
N THR A 8 -42.22 -25.13 -24.29
CA THR A 8 -41.81 -26.09 -23.26
C THR A 8 -42.29 -27.49 -23.60
N ASP A 9 -43.57 -27.65 -23.98
CA ASP A 9 -44.14 -28.95 -24.38
C ASP A 9 -43.43 -29.51 -25.60
N LEU A 10 -43.11 -28.67 -26.59
CA LEU A 10 -42.37 -29.06 -27.78
C LEU A 10 -40.97 -29.57 -27.39
N LEU A 11 -40.22 -28.83 -26.57
CA LEU A 11 -38.88 -29.23 -26.13
C LEU A 11 -38.89 -30.50 -25.28
N LYS A 12 -39.93 -30.71 -24.44
CA LYS A 12 -40.09 -31.93 -23.63
C LYS A 12 -40.33 -33.20 -24.48
N THR A 13 -40.67 -33.08 -25.76
CA THR A 13 -40.81 -34.27 -26.64
C THR A 13 -39.47 -34.93 -26.98
N ASN A 14 -38.35 -34.25 -26.75
CA ASN A 14 -37.01 -34.81 -26.97
C ASN A 14 -36.42 -35.27 -25.63
N SER A 15 -36.15 -36.58 -25.52
CA SER A 15 -35.60 -37.18 -24.30
C SER A 15 -34.22 -36.63 -23.91
N ASN A 16 -33.50 -35.99 -24.84
CA ASN A 16 -32.21 -35.35 -24.55
C ASN A 16 -32.34 -33.99 -23.85
N PHE A 17 -33.56 -33.45 -23.75
CA PHE A 17 -33.83 -32.13 -23.14
C PHE A 17 -34.57 -32.24 -21.80
N VAL A 18 -34.80 -33.45 -21.30
CA VAL A 18 -35.50 -33.68 -20.03
C VAL A 18 -34.66 -34.52 -19.08
N ASP A 19 -34.89 -34.36 -17.77
CA ASP A 19 -34.30 -35.22 -16.73
C ASP A 19 -35.12 -36.51 -16.51
N ASP A 20 -34.68 -37.33 -15.55
CA ASP A 20 -35.33 -38.60 -15.19
C ASP A 20 -36.77 -38.42 -14.67
N GLU A 21 -37.16 -37.20 -14.30
CA GLU A 21 -38.50 -36.84 -13.82
C GLU A 21 -39.38 -36.21 -14.93
N GLY A 22 -38.84 -36.04 -16.15
CA GLY A 22 -39.54 -35.44 -17.29
C GLY A 22 -39.56 -33.91 -17.27
N GLU A 23 -38.71 -33.29 -16.45
CA GLU A 23 -38.56 -31.84 -16.36
C GLU A 23 -37.49 -31.30 -17.31
N LEU A 24 -37.73 -30.10 -17.84
CA LEU A 24 -36.91 -29.55 -18.92
C LEU A 24 -35.54 -29.08 -18.41
N LEU A 25 -34.48 -29.66 -18.97
CA LEU A 25 -33.09 -29.28 -18.73
C LEU A 25 -32.67 -28.12 -19.63
N LEU A 26 -32.90 -26.88 -19.16
CA LEU A 26 -32.54 -25.64 -19.88
C LEU A 26 -31.07 -25.61 -20.35
N ALA A 27 -30.15 -26.10 -19.52
CA ALA A 27 -28.73 -26.13 -19.85
C ALA A 27 -28.42 -27.05 -21.06
N ALA A 28 -29.14 -28.17 -21.19
CA ALA A 28 -29.00 -29.09 -22.31
C ALA A 28 -29.56 -28.47 -23.61
N VAL A 29 -30.70 -27.77 -23.52
CA VAL A 29 -31.29 -27.05 -24.66
C VAL A 29 -30.38 -25.91 -25.12
N GLN A 30 -29.79 -25.15 -24.19
CA GLN A 30 -28.85 -24.05 -24.51
C GLN A 30 -27.57 -24.56 -25.19
N ASP A 31 -26.95 -25.63 -24.67
CA ASP A 31 -25.74 -26.22 -25.28
C ASP A 31 -26.01 -26.68 -26.73
N ARG A 32 -27.20 -27.22 -26.98
CA ARG A 32 -27.62 -27.72 -28.30
C ARG A 32 -27.97 -26.59 -29.27
N ALA A 33 -28.53 -25.49 -28.76
CA ALA A 33 -28.72 -24.27 -29.54
C ALA A 33 -27.38 -23.68 -29.99
N TRP A 34 -26.39 -23.57 -29.09
CA TRP A 34 -25.03 -23.12 -29.42
C TRP A 34 -24.34 -23.97 -30.48
N LYS A 35 -24.57 -25.28 -30.45
CA LYS A 35 -23.99 -26.25 -31.40
C LYS A 35 -24.75 -26.37 -32.72
N LEU A 36 -25.81 -25.58 -32.92
CA LEU A 36 -26.70 -25.70 -34.08
C LEU A 36 -27.19 -27.14 -34.29
N ASP A 37 -27.57 -27.79 -33.19
CA ASP A 37 -27.99 -29.18 -33.21
C ASP A 37 -29.18 -29.39 -34.15
N HIS A 38 -29.03 -30.31 -35.10
CA HIS A 38 -30.03 -30.54 -36.14
C HIS A 38 -31.36 -31.04 -35.58
N ASP A 39 -31.37 -31.75 -34.45
CA ASP A 39 -32.60 -32.27 -33.87
C ASP A 39 -33.37 -31.16 -33.16
N LEU A 40 -32.68 -30.25 -32.48
CA LEU A 40 -33.29 -29.02 -31.95
C LEU A 40 -33.86 -28.15 -33.07
N ILE A 41 -33.10 -27.93 -34.15
CA ILE A 41 -33.54 -27.08 -35.27
C ILE A 41 -34.76 -27.69 -35.97
N ARG A 42 -34.76 -29.01 -36.23
CA ARG A 42 -35.93 -29.71 -36.80
C ARG A 42 -37.16 -29.59 -35.92
N LEU A 43 -36.97 -29.71 -34.61
CA LEU A 43 -38.04 -29.59 -33.63
C LEU A 43 -38.68 -28.20 -33.70
N LEU A 44 -37.87 -27.13 -33.73
CA LEU A 44 -38.37 -25.76 -33.83
C LEU A 44 -38.97 -25.44 -35.20
N LEU A 45 -38.48 -26.05 -36.28
CA LEU A 45 -39.08 -25.92 -37.62
C LEU A 45 -40.41 -26.67 -37.78
N SER A 46 -40.70 -27.63 -36.90
CA SER A 46 -41.94 -28.43 -36.95
C SER A 46 -43.19 -27.66 -36.50
N ASP A 47 -43.00 -26.50 -35.85
CA ASP A 47 -44.08 -25.63 -35.41
C ASP A 47 -43.97 -24.25 -36.07
N ASP A 48 -45.02 -23.85 -36.78
CA ASP A 48 -45.04 -22.60 -37.56
C ASP A 48 -44.83 -21.35 -36.69
N GLU A 49 -45.21 -21.40 -35.42
CA GLU A 49 -45.07 -20.28 -34.48
C GLU A 49 -43.63 -20.15 -33.97
N MET A 50 -42.96 -21.27 -33.71
CA MET A 50 -41.53 -21.31 -33.35
C MET A 50 -40.65 -20.94 -34.55
N LYS A 51 -41.01 -21.43 -35.74
CA LYS A 51 -40.39 -21.07 -37.00
C LYS A 51 -40.45 -19.56 -37.24
N ALA A 52 -41.62 -18.94 -37.10
CA ALA A 52 -41.79 -17.50 -37.30
C ALA A 52 -41.06 -16.65 -36.25
N LYS A 53 -40.79 -17.19 -35.04
CA LYS A 53 -40.17 -16.46 -33.94
C LYS A 53 -38.64 -16.54 -33.95
N PHE A 54 -38.09 -17.70 -34.32
CA PHE A 54 -36.67 -18.01 -34.14
C PHE A 54 -35.90 -18.19 -35.45
N PHE A 55 -36.56 -18.04 -36.61
CA PHE A 55 -35.91 -18.13 -37.91
C PHE A 55 -36.18 -16.90 -38.76
N ASP A 56 -35.13 -16.46 -39.46
CA ASP A 56 -35.18 -15.39 -40.44
C ASP A 56 -35.08 -15.98 -41.86
N GLU A 57 -35.91 -15.53 -42.81
CA GLU A 57 -35.84 -15.97 -44.20
C GLU A 57 -34.99 -14.99 -45.02
N ILE A 58 -33.92 -15.50 -45.63
CA ILE A 58 -32.99 -14.72 -46.47
C ILE A 58 -32.80 -15.49 -47.78
N ASP A 59 -33.17 -14.88 -48.90
CA ASP A 59 -33.03 -15.44 -50.25
C ASP A 59 -33.55 -16.89 -50.40
N GLY A 60 -34.71 -17.17 -49.79
CA GLY A 60 -35.35 -18.49 -49.83
C GLY A 60 -34.72 -19.56 -48.91
N SER A 61 -33.79 -19.16 -48.05
CA SER A 61 -33.17 -20.01 -47.02
C SER A 61 -33.57 -19.56 -45.61
N LEU A 62 -33.86 -20.51 -44.73
CA LEU A 62 -34.21 -20.24 -43.33
C LEU A 62 -32.97 -20.28 -42.44
N LEU A 63 -32.69 -19.19 -41.74
CA LEU A 63 -31.56 -19.05 -40.82
C LEU A 63 -32.04 -19.09 -39.37
N PHE A 64 -31.49 -19.99 -38.55
CA PHE A 64 -31.82 -20.08 -37.13
C PHE A 64 -31.13 -18.98 -36.31
N ASN A 65 -31.91 -18.13 -35.66
CA ASN A 65 -31.40 -17.04 -34.83
C ASN A 65 -31.11 -17.54 -33.40
N THR A 66 -29.89 -18.06 -33.23
CA THR A 66 -29.44 -18.69 -31.98
C THR A 66 -29.49 -17.73 -30.79
N ASN A 67 -29.10 -16.46 -31.00
CA ASN A 67 -29.10 -15.45 -29.93
C ASN A 67 -30.53 -15.15 -29.47
N THR A 68 -31.46 -14.92 -30.40
CA THR A 68 -32.87 -14.67 -30.07
C THR A 68 -33.50 -15.84 -29.31
N PHE A 69 -33.18 -17.08 -29.70
CA PHE A 69 -33.69 -18.27 -29.01
C PHE A 69 -33.15 -18.40 -27.58
N ILE A 70 -31.83 -18.24 -27.39
CA ILE A 70 -31.18 -18.35 -26.08
C ILE A 70 -31.65 -17.25 -25.14
N GLU A 71 -31.74 -16.01 -25.63
CA GLU A 71 -32.27 -14.89 -24.85
C GLU A 71 -33.70 -15.16 -24.39
N TYR A 72 -34.54 -15.75 -25.25
CA TYR A 72 -35.93 -16.04 -24.95
C TYR A 72 -36.10 -17.09 -23.84
N ILE A 73 -35.43 -18.24 -23.95
CA ILE A 73 -35.53 -19.32 -22.95
C ILE A 73 -34.84 -18.97 -21.62
N SER A 74 -34.02 -17.91 -21.61
CA SER A 74 -33.36 -17.39 -20.40
C SER A 74 -34.20 -16.34 -19.65
N GLN A 75 -35.36 -15.95 -20.17
CA GLN A 75 -36.23 -14.96 -19.51
C GLN A 75 -36.90 -15.54 -18.26
N LYS A 76 -37.03 -14.68 -17.24
CA LYS A 76 -37.51 -15.00 -15.88
C LYS A 76 -38.87 -15.70 -15.81
N ASN A 77 -39.70 -15.58 -16.84
CA ASN A 77 -41.08 -16.08 -16.89
C ASN A 77 -41.22 -17.32 -17.78
N PHE A 78 -40.11 -17.91 -18.25
CA PHE A 78 -40.15 -19.07 -19.15
C PHE A 78 -40.52 -20.36 -18.41
N LEU A 79 -40.03 -20.55 -17.18
CA LEU A 79 -40.39 -21.65 -16.28
C LEU A 79 -40.79 -21.06 -14.92
N ASP A 80 -42.08 -20.90 -14.65
CA ASP A 80 -42.60 -20.30 -13.41
C ASP A 80 -42.36 -21.15 -12.13
N ASN A 81 -41.50 -22.18 -12.15
CA ASN A 81 -41.29 -23.10 -11.02
C ASN A 81 -39.79 -23.42 -10.73
N SER A 82 -38.91 -22.41 -10.61
CA SER A 82 -37.59 -22.62 -9.99
C SER A 82 -37.36 -21.71 -8.79
N TYR A 83 -37.66 -22.25 -7.61
CA TYR A 83 -37.30 -21.69 -6.30
C TYR A 83 -35.81 -21.98 -6.00
N THR A 84 -34.93 -21.03 -6.31
CA THR A 84 -33.78 -20.58 -5.48
C THR A 84 -32.93 -19.59 -6.29
N ARG A 85 -33.21 -18.30 -6.13
CA ARG A 85 -32.54 -17.20 -6.85
C ARG A 85 -31.27 -16.67 -6.17
N PHE A 86 -30.56 -17.46 -5.36
CA PHE A 86 -29.29 -17.03 -4.79
C PHE A 86 -28.28 -18.16 -4.83
N ARG A 87 -27.53 -18.26 -5.93
CA ARG A 87 -26.16 -18.77 -5.82
C ARG A 87 -25.41 -17.71 -5.01
N ASN A 88 -25.00 -18.04 -3.79
CA ASN A 88 -24.31 -17.20 -2.80
C ASN A 88 -23.32 -16.16 -3.37
N ARG A 89 -23.81 -15.07 -3.95
CA ARG A 89 -23.01 -13.98 -4.51
C ARG A 89 -23.74 -12.66 -4.29
N ILE A 90 -23.33 -11.95 -3.25
CA ILE A 90 -23.59 -10.52 -3.09
C ILE A 90 -22.64 -9.80 -4.05
N GLY A 91 -23.16 -8.97 -4.96
CA GLY A 91 -22.36 -8.28 -5.97
C GLY A 91 -23.09 -7.07 -6.53
N LEU A 92 -22.32 -6.11 -7.05
CA LEU A 92 -22.83 -4.91 -7.69
C LEU A 92 -23.50 -5.26 -9.03
N THR A 93 -24.68 -4.70 -9.28
CA THR A 93 -25.46 -4.91 -10.51
C THR A 93 -25.72 -3.58 -11.20
N ILE A 94 -25.53 -3.55 -12.52
CA ILE A 94 -25.98 -2.45 -13.38
C ILE A 94 -26.89 -3.05 -14.47
N ASP A 95 -28.06 -2.45 -14.67
CA ASP A 95 -29.19 -2.93 -15.50
C ASP A 95 -29.46 -4.44 -15.43
N GLY A 96 -29.50 -4.97 -14.21
CA GLY A 96 -29.97 -6.34 -13.97
C GLY A 96 -29.00 -7.48 -14.32
N LYS A 97 -27.75 -7.19 -14.71
CA LYS A 97 -26.67 -8.18 -14.84
C LYS A 97 -25.60 -7.98 -13.76
N TYR A 98 -25.00 -9.05 -13.25
CA TYR A 98 -23.88 -8.93 -12.32
C TYR A 98 -22.66 -8.36 -13.04
N LEU A 99 -21.85 -7.56 -12.34
CA LEU A 99 -20.61 -6.99 -12.90
C LEU A 99 -19.69 -8.06 -13.52
N SER A 100 -19.61 -9.25 -12.89
CA SER A 100 -18.80 -10.38 -13.36
C SER A 100 -19.30 -11.04 -14.65
N GLU A 101 -20.54 -10.78 -15.06
CA GLU A 101 -21.20 -11.41 -16.21
C GLU A 101 -21.22 -10.52 -17.46
N ARG A 102 -20.90 -9.23 -17.31
CA ARG A 102 -20.97 -8.28 -18.41
C ARG A 102 -19.72 -8.25 -19.29
N GLY A 103 -18.59 -8.82 -18.86
CA GLY A 103 -17.30 -8.63 -19.54
C GLY A 103 -16.79 -7.17 -19.52
N GLU A 104 -17.68 -6.20 -19.23
CA GLU A 104 -17.41 -4.77 -19.01
C GLU A 104 -16.57 -4.50 -17.76
N VAL A 105 -16.54 -5.44 -16.81
CA VAL A 105 -15.56 -5.45 -15.71
C VAL A 105 -14.82 -6.77 -15.70
N SER A 106 -13.93 -6.89 -16.67
CA SER A 106 -12.64 -7.51 -16.39
C SER A 106 -11.78 -6.45 -15.69
N LEU A 107 -11.04 -6.81 -14.64
CA LEU A 107 -9.71 -6.22 -14.47
C LEU A 107 -8.87 -6.76 -15.63
N ALA A 108 -9.19 -6.30 -16.83
CA ALA A 108 -8.38 -6.48 -18.01
C ALA A 108 -7.24 -5.51 -17.79
N TRP A 109 -6.23 -5.98 -17.05
CA TRP A 109 -4.88 -5.50 -17.24
C TRP A 109 -4.63 -5.68 -18.72
N ALA A 110 -4.68 -4.58 -19.48
CA ALA A 110 -4.55 -4.65 -20.93
C ALA A 110 -3.28 -5.40 -21.33
N TYR A 111 -2.28 -5.48 -20.43
CA TYR A 111 -1.16 -6.40 -20.53
C TYR A 111 -0.76 -6.82 -19.09
N LYS A 112 -0.61 -8.13 -18.86
CA LYS A 112 -0.07 -8.71 -17.60
C LYS A 112 1.36 -8.20 -17.30
N ASP A 113 1.96 -7.55 -18.29
CA ASP A 113 3.37 -7.23 -18.43
C ASP A 113 3.62 -5.70 -18.61
N CYS A 114 2.60 -4.86 -18.39
CA CYS A 114 2.77 -3.40 -18.48
C CYS A 114 3.50 -2.83 -17.25
N VAL A 115 4.74 -2.40 -17.45
CA VAL A 115 5.51 -1.64 -16.47
C VAL A 115 5.33 -0.14 -16.73
N LEU A 116 4.96 0.62 -15.69
CA LEU A 116 4.85 2.08 -15.76
C LEU A 116 5.99 2.73 -14.97
N GLU A 117 6.93 3.31 -15.71
CA GLU A 117 7.97 4.18 -15.17
C GLU A 117 7.50 5.63 -15.25
N GLY A 118 6.99 6.15 -14.13
CA GLY A 118 6.70 7.57 -13.99
C GLY A 118 8.01 8.36 -13.92
N GLY A 119 8.45 8.94 -15.03
CA GLY A 119 9.69 9.73 -15.12
C GLY A 119 9.47 11.22 -14.90
N GLN A 120 9.18 11.64 -13.67
CA GLN A 120 9.11 13.07 -13.32
C GLN A 120 10.36 13.46 -12.52
N THR A 121 10.97 14.60 -12.87
CA THR A 121 12.22 15.10 -12.25
C THR A 121 12.04 16.38 -11.43
N LYS A 122 11.06 17.25 -11.72
CA LYS A 122 10.89 18.56 -11.04
C LYS A 122 9.44 18.87 -10.62
N GLU A 123 9.31 19.62 -9.52
CA GLU A 123 8.04 20.06 -8.89
C GLU A 123 7.19 20.97 -9.79
N GLU A 124 7.84 21.87 -10.53
CA GLU A 124 7.20 22.97 -11.26
C GLU A 124 6.77 22.60 -12.69
N GLU A 125 7.19 21.43 -13.20
CA GLU A 125 6.88 21.00 -14.56
C GLU A 125 5.58 20.17 -14.60
N LYS A 126 4.49 20.78 -15.08
CA LYS A 126 3.29 20.06 -15.48
C LYS A 126 3.59 19.28 -16.77
N ARG A 127 4.05 18.03 -16.66
CA ARG A 127 4.02 17.09 -17.79
C ARG A 127 2.75 16.25 -17.75
N LYS A 128 2.14 16.09 -18.93
CA LYS A 128 1.38 14.86 -19.22
C LYS A 128 2.43 13.76 -19.21
N GLU A 129 2.38 12.84 -18.24
CA GLU A 129 3.19 11.62 -18.35
C GLU A 129 2.85 10.96 -19.69
N VAL A 130 3.90 10.69 -20.46
CA VAL A 130 3.74 10.01 -21.74
C VAL A 130 3.54 8.54 -21.40
N PHE A 131 2.31 8.07 -21.60
CA PHE A 131 2.00 6.65 -21.63
C PHE A 131 2.86 5.96 -22.68
N PHE A 132 3.73 5.06 -22.26
CA PHE A 132 4.38 4.12 -23.15
C PHE A 132 3.72 2.76 -22.93
N ASN A 133 2.68 2.44 -23.70
CA ASN A 133 2.14 1.09 -23.73
C ASN A 133 3.00 0.23 -24.66
N GLU A 134 4.24 -0.04 -24.28
CA GLU A 134 5.06 -0.97 -25.06
C GLU A 134 4.84 -2.38 -24.53
N VAL A 135 4.57 -3.30 -25.47
CA VAL A 135 4.56 -4.74 -25.18
C VAL A 135 6.02 -5.16 -25.11
N LEU A 136 6.56 -5.22 -23.89
CA LEU A 136 7.92 -5.71 -23.66
C LEU A 136 7.95 -7.23 -23.74
N ALA A 137 9.01 -7.78 -24.35
CA ALA A 137 9.24 -9.22 -24.31
C ALA A 137 9.61 -9.65 -22.87
N GLN A 138 9.33 -10.91 -22.51
CA GLN A 138 9.61 -11.42 -21.15
C GLN A 138 11.09 -11.25 -20.73
N ASP A 139 12.02 -11.45 -21.66
CA ASP A 139 13.46 -11.30 -21.40
C ASP A 139 13.86 -9.84 -21.14
N GLU A 140 13.15 -8.88 -21.72
CA GLU A 140 13.37 -7.44 -21.53
C GLU A 140 12.87 -6.98 -20.16
N ILE A 141 11.73 -7.49 -19.71
CA ILE A 141 11.17 -7.21 -18.37
C ILE A 141 12.09 -7.74 -17.27
N ASN A 142 12.68 -8.92 -17.46
CA ASN A 142 13.64 -9.48 -16.50
C ASN A 142 14.84 -8.54 -16.34
N ARG A 143 15.42 -8.07 -17.44
CA ARG A 143 16.53 -7.09 -17.41
C ARG A 143 16.13 -5.76 -16.75
N MET A 144 14.93 -5.27 -17.01
CA MET A 144 14.42 -4.05 -16.36
C MET A 144 14.39 -4.19 -14.83
N PHE A 145 14.02 -5.36 -14.31
CA PHE A 145 13.90 -5.62 -12.88
C PHE A 145 15.12 -6.26 -12.21
N ASP A 146 16.18 -6.53 -12.96
CA ASP A 146 17.45 -6.99 -12.40
C ASP A 146 18.03 -5.92 -11.45
N PRO A 147 18.84 -6.33 -10.44
CA PRO A 147 19.53 -5.39 -9.58
C PRO A 147 20.32 -4.36 -10.38
N LYS A 148 20.29 -3.10 -9.95
CA LYS A 148 20.96 -1.99 -10.64
C LYS A 148 22.24 -1.56 -9.92
N VAL A 149 23.18 -1.02 -10.68
CA VAL A 149 24.38 -0.39 -10.12
C VAL A 149 23.96 0.85 -9.33
N LEU A 150 24.47 0.95 -8.11
CA LEU A 150 24.30 2.09 -7.22
C LEU A 150 25.53 3.01 -7.33
N MET A 151 25.35 4.33 -7.24
CA MET A 151 26.45 5.29 -7.29
C MET A 151 26.28 6.44 -6.30
N ASN A 152 27.37 7.22 -6.11
CA ASN A 152 27.41 8.42 -5.28
C ASN A 152 27.10 8.16 -3.80
N PHE A 153 27.60 7.04 -3.28
CA PHE A 153 27.47 6.69 -1.87
C PHE A 153 28.07 7.78 -0.97
N THR A 154 27.23 8.38 -0.13
CA THR A 154 27.65 9.40 0.83
C THR A 154 26.98 9.15 2.17
N ARG A 155 27.76 9.06 3.25
CA ARG A 155 27.22 8.96 4.62
C ARG A 155 27.08 10.37 5.20
N TYR A 156 25.90 10.66 5.72
CA TYR A 156 25.62 11.91 6.43
C TYR A 156 25.51 11.61 7.92
N THR A 157 26.28 12.34 8.72
CA THR A 157 26.34 12.23 10.18
C THR A 157 26.14 13.60 10.83
N THR A 158 26.20 13.67 12.16
CA THR A 158 26.24 14.95 12.90
C THR A 158 27.42 15.83 12.49
N ALA A 159 28.52 15.24 12.01
CA ALA A 159 29.71 15.96 11.51
C ALA A 159 29.59 16.39 10.04
N GLY A 160 28.48 16.05 9.35
CA GLY A 160 28.28 16.32 7.93
C GLY A 160 28.52 15.11 7.03
N ALA A 161 28.74 15.38 5.74
CA ALA A 161 28.96 14.38 4.70
C ALA A 161 30.35 13.72 4.82
N GLN A 162 30.40 12.40 4.69
CA GLN A 162 31.60 11.57 4.78
C GLN A 162 31.54 10.45 3.74
N PRO A 163 32.70 9.94 3.25
CA PRO A 163 32.74 8.78 2.38
C PRO A 163 32.22 7.53 3.09
N VAL A 164 31.63 6.61 2.32
CA VAL A 164 31.16 5.32 2.83
C VAL A 164 32.30 4.31 2.69
N ASN A 165 32.82 3.82 3.81
CA ASN A 165 33.86 2.78 3.80
C ASN A 165 33.29 1.37 4.06
N GLU A 166 32.14 1.30 4.73
CA GLU A 166 31.49 0.04 5.10
C GLU A 166 29.96 0.22 5.14
N ILE A 167 29.26 -0.91 4.97
CA ILE A 167 27.80 -1.03 5.12
C ILE A 167 27.55 -1.97 6.30
N LYS A 168 26.96 -1.43 7.39
CA LYS A 168 26.72 -2.18 8.62
C LYS A 168 25.67 -3.26 8.41
N ARG A 169 25.92 -4.44 8.96
CA ARG A 169 25.00 -5.59 8.96
C ARG A 169 24.87 -6.17 10.36
N ASP A 170 23.75 -6.84 10.63
CA ASP A 170 23.58 -7.65 11.83
C ASP A 170 24.18 -9.07 11.67
N GLU A 171 24.07 -9.87 12.72
CA GLU A 171 24.55 -11.27 12.77
C GLU A 171 23.93 -12.18 11.70
N ASN A 172 22.77 -11.80 11.15
CA ASN A 172 22.08 -12.53 10.09
C ASN A 172 22.41 -11.97 8.69
N GLY A 173 23.36 -11.04 8.60
CA GLY A 173 23.77 -10.41 7.36
C GLY A 173 22.77 -9.36 6.83
N VAL A 174 21.77 -8.96 7.62
CA VAL A 174 20.79 -7.94 7.21
C VAL A 174 21.42 -6.56 7.34
N ILE A 175 21.28 -5.71 6.31
CA ILE A 175 21.76 -4.32 6.35
C ILE A 175 21.03 -3.55 7.46
N ARG A 176 21.80 -2.91 8.35
CA ARG A 176 21.32 -2.08 9.47
C ARG A 176 21.77 -0.63 9.33
N GLU A 177 21.41 -0.06 8.18
CA GLU A 177 21.72 1.32 7.81
C GLU A 177 20.42 2.06 7.47
N ASN A 178 20.39 3.37 7.73
CA ASN A 178 19.36 4.24 7.17
C ASN A 178 19.71 4.58 5.72
N LEU A 179 18.81 4.29 4.78
CA LEU A 179 19.07 4.43 3.35
C LEU A 179 18.15 5.48 2.73
N LEU A 180 18.71 6.40 1.95
CA LEU A 180 17.98 7.32 1.08
C LEU A 180 18.41 7.10 -0.37
N ILE A 181 17.48 6.63 -1.19
CA ILE A 181 17.71 6.20 -2.57
C ILE A 181 17.11 7.23 -3.52
N LYS A 182 17.93 7.80 -4.41
CA LYS A 182 17.44 8.59 -5.55
C LYS A 182 17.22 7.69 -6.77
N GLY A 183 16.00 7.65 -7.29
CA GLY A 183 15.67 6.92 -8.52
C GLY A 183 14.22 6.50 -8.59
N ASN A 184 13.83 5.90 -9.72
CA ASN A 184 12.48 5.38 -9.91
C ASN A 184 12.16 4.34 -8.82
N ASN A 185 11.09 4.57 -8.07
CA ASN A 185 10.75 3.75 -6.92
C ASN A 185 10.43 2.29 -7.26
N LEU A 186 9.88 1.98 -8.44
CA LEU A 186 9.67 0.58 -8.85
C LEU A 186 11.00 -0.14 -9.05
N ILE A 187 11.93 0.49 -9.78
CA ILE A 187 13.26 -0.08 -10.02
C ILE A 187 14.05 -0.16 -8.73
N ALA A 188 13.97 0.84 -7.86
CA ALA A 188 14.60 0.83 -6.55
C ALA A 188 14.08 -0.32 -5.67
N LEU A 189 12.76 -0.56 -5.65
CA LEU A 189 12.16 -1.69 -4.91
C LEU A 189 12.68 -3.04 -5.40
N HIS A 190 12.79 -3.23 -6.71
CA HIS A 190 13.37 -4.44 -7.30
C HIS A 190 14.87 -4.56 -6.98
N THR A 191 15.59 -3.45 -7.03
CA THR A 191 17.04 -3.38 -6.75
C THR A 191 17.36 -3.79 -5.31
N ILE A 192 16.57 -3.34 -4.33
CA ILE A 192 16.78 -3.69 -2.91
C ILE A 192 16.16 -5.03 -2.52
N LYS A 193 15.40 -5.66 -3.43
CA LYS A 193 14.56 -6.83 -3.12
C LYS A 193 15.34 -7.98 -2.54
N GLU A 194 16.51 -8.28 -3.10
CA GLU A 194 17.32 -9.41 -2.64
C GLU A 194 17.84 -9.23 -1.22
N GLN A 195 18.17 -8.00 -0.83
CA GLN A 195 18.73 -7.71 0.50
C GLN A 195 17.65 -7.63 1.59
N PHE A 196 16.43 -7.19 1.24
CA PHE A 196 15.38 -6.88 2.22
C PHE A 196 14.12 -7.75 2.11
N ARG A 197 14.12 -8.81 1.30
CA ARG A 197 13.00 -9.76 1.22
C ARG A 197 12.65 -10.33 2.59
N GLY A 198 11.41 -10.14 3.02
CA GLY A 198 10.93 -10.62 4.32
C GLY A 198 11.57 -9.95 5.53
N LYS A 199 12.11 -8.73 5.40
CA LYS A 199 12.84 -8.02 6.47
C LYS A 199 12.19 -6.69 6.89
N VAL A 200 11.29 -6.14 6.07
CA VAL A 200 10.64 -4.85 6.35
C VAL A 200 9.46 -5.07 7.29
N LYS A 201 9.42 -4.37 8.42
CA LYS A 201 8.30 -4.47 9.36
C LYS A 201 7.11 -3.63 8.93
N LEU A 202 7.36 -2.43 8.46
CA LEU A 202 6.32 -1.47 8.10
C LEU A 202 6.66 -0.80 6.78
N ILE A 203 5.68 -0.80 5.88
CA ILE A 203 5.67 0.09 4.72
C ILE A 203 4.69 1.21 5.01
N TYR A 204 5.15 2.46 5.00
CA TYR A 204 4.30 3.63 5.08
C TYR A 204 4.46 4.42 3.79
N ILE A 205 3.36 4.65 3.05
CA ILE A 205 3.42 5.38 1.78
C ILE A 205 2.31 6.41 1.67
N ASP A 206 2.68 7.53 1.05
CA ASP A 206 1.77 8.60 0.63
C ASP A 206 1.81 8.76 -0.90
N PRO A 207 1.15 7.88 -1.66
CA PRO A 207 1.11 7.97 -3.11
C PRO A 207 0.37 9.24 -3.59
N PRO A 208 0.50 9.61 -4.88
CA PRO A 208 -0.28 10.71 -5.45
C PRO A 208 -1.79 10.43 -5.44
N TYR A 209 -2.63 11.44 -5.17
CA TYR A 209 -4.07 11.27 -4.89
C TYR A 209 -5.01 11.35 -6.12
N ASN A 210 -4.51 11.72 -7.31
CA ASN A 210 -5.29 11.79 -8.56
C ASN A 210 -6.54 12.71 -8.54
N THR A 211 -6.45 13.89 -7.92
CA THR A 211 -7.62 14.75 -7.60
C THR A 211 -8.22 15.60 -8.73
N GLY A 212 -7.74 15.47 -9.98
CA GLY A 212 -8.40 15.99 -11.20
C GLY A 212 -8.88 17.46 -11.26
N GLY A 213 -8.30 18.42 -10.53
CA GLY A 213 -8.82 19.79 -10.42
C GLY A 213 -7.87 20.90 -10.90
N SER A 214 -8.40 22.05 -11.34
CA SER A 214 -7.68 23.24 -11.86
C SER A 214 -6.73 23.96 -10.88
N THR A 215 -6.60 23.46 -9.65
CA THR A 215 -5.45 23.63 -8.74
C THR A 215 -4.37 22.55 -8.96
N ASP A 216 -4.23 22.10 -10.21
CA ASP A 216 -3.31 21.10 -10.74
C ASP A 216 -1.85 21.45 -10.47
N THR A 217 -1.33 21.08 -9.30
CA THR A 217 0.05 21.46 -8.95
C THR A 217 0.75 20.47 -8.02
N PHE A 218 0.59 19.15 -8.18
CA PHE A 218 1.50 18.15 -7.55
C PHE A 218 2.04 17.10 -8.54
N VAL A 219 3.18 16.52 -8.17
CA VAL A 219 4.37 16.17 -8.96
C VAL A 219 4.40 14.71 -9.47
N TYR A 220 3.22 14.15 -9.66
CA TYR A 220 2.98 12.91 -10.39
C TYR A 220 1.75 13.19 -11.24
N ASN A 221 1.64 12.61 -12.44
CA ASN A 221 0.59 13.02 -13.38
C ASN A 221 -0.83 12.73 -12.86
N ASN A 222 -1.48 13.71 -12.21
CA ASN A 222 -2.86 13.63 -11.73
C ASN A 222 -3.93 13.66 -12.86
N SER A 223 -3.55 13.43 -14.12
CA SER A 223 -4.46 13.20 -15.25
C SER A 223 -4.55 11.72 -15.65
N PHE A 224 -4.18 10.81 -14.74
CA PHE A 224 -4.37 9.39 -14.96
C PHE A 224 -5.87 9.07 -15.02
N LYS A 225 -6.27 8.38 -16.09
CA LYS A 225 -7.45 7.52 -16.00
C LYS A 225 -7.23 6.57 -14.82
N HIS A 226 -8.25 6.30 -14.00
CA HIS A 226 -8.15 5.44 -12.81
C HIS A 226 -7.38 4.12 -13.08
N SER A 227 -7.55 3.51 -14.25
CA SER A 227 -6.83 2.32 -14.70
C SER A 227 -5.30 2.44 -14.61
N SER A 228 -4.77 3.62 -14.93
CA SER A 228 -3.34 3.87 -15.07
C SER A 228 -2.71 4.17 -13.73
N TRP A 229 -3.41 4.93 -12.88
CA TRP A 229 -3.04 5.11 -11.48
C TRP A 229 -3.01 3.76 -10.75
N LEU A 230 -4.02 2.91 -10.96
CA LEU A 230 -4.06 1.56 -10.39
C LEU A 230 -2.90 0.69 -10.89
N THR A 231 -2.52 0.77 -12.17
CA THR A 231 -1.35 0.06 -12.70
C THR A 231 -0.06 0.52 -12.04
N PHE A 232 0.10 1.84 -11.93
CA PHE A 232 1.26 2.45 -11.30
C PHE A 232 1.41 2.01 -9.85
N ILE A 233 0.33 2.02 -9.07
CA ILE A 233 0.34 1.60 -7.67
C ILE A 233 0.49 0.08 -7.52
N LYS A 234 -0.22 -0.72 -8.33
CA LYS A 234 -0.18 -2.19 -8.25
C LYS A 234 1.24 -2.73 -8.34
N ASN A 235 1.98 -2.32 -9.38
CA ASN A 235 3.33 -2.86 -9.64
C ASN A 235 4.27 -2.64 -8.45
N ARG A 236 4.13 -1.51 -7.74
CA ARG A 236 4.92 -1.16 -6.55
C ARG A 236 4.47 -1.92 -5.32
N ILE A 237 3.16 -2.02 -5.09
CA ILE A 237 2.61 -2.72 -3.95
C ILE A 237 2.93 -4.23 -4.03
N ASP A 238 2.81 -4.84 -5.22
CA ASP A 238 3.13 -6.24 -5.46
C ASP A 238 4.56 -6.60 -5.04
N VAL A 239 5.56 -5.86 -5.51
CA VAL A 239 6.96 -6.11 -5.13
C VAL A 239 7.20 -5.82 -3.64
N SER A 240 6.55 -4.79 -3.09
CA SER A 240 6.74 -4.40 -1.70
C SER A 240 6.18 -5.43 -0.69
N LYS A 241 5.15 -6.21 -1.08
CA LYS A 241 4.61 -7.31 -0.26
C LYS A 241 5.67 -8.40 0.02
N ASP A 242 6.58 -8.63 -0.93
CA ASP A 242 7.69 -9.57 -0.75
C ASP A 242 8.73 -9.06 0.26
N LEU A 243 8.86 -7.75 0.42
CA LEU A 243 9.78 -7.12 1.37
C LEU A 243 9.30 -7.25 2.82
N LEU A 244 7.98 -7.30 3.04
CA LEU A 244 7.39 -7.35 4.38
C LEU A 244 7.71 -8.64 5.14
N THR A 245 7.99 -8.54 6.44
CA THR A 245 7.95 -9.68 7.38
C THR A 245 6.52 -10.23 7.46
N ASP A 246 6.35 -11.50 7.85
CA ASP A 246 5.02 -12.13 7.93
C ASP A 246 4.08 -11.41 8.91
N ASP A 247 4.62 -10.82 9.97
CA ASP A 247 3.92 -10.01 10.96
C ASP A 247 3.96 -8.50 10.65
N GLY A 248 4.41 -8.14 9.44
CA GLY A 248 4.56 -6.77 8.99
C GLY A 248 3.26 -6.13 8.49
N PHE A 249 3.28 -4.81 8.37
CA PHE A 249 2.13 -4.00 7.96
C PHE A 249 2.45 -3.10 6.76
N ILE A 250 1.42 -2.80 5.97
CA ILE A 250 1.43 -1.70 5.02
C ILE A 250 0.35 -0.68 5.42
N ALA A 251 0.74 0.59 5.46
CA ALA A 251 -0.12 1.74 5.71
C ALA A 251 -0.05 2.70 4.51
N VAL A 252 -1.17 2.90 3.83
CA VAL A 252 -1.27 3.75 2.64
C VAL A 252 -2.19 4.92 2.91
N THR A 253 -1.69 6.15 2.84
CA THR A 253 -2.53 7.36 2.95
C THR A 253 -3.10 7.77 1.60
N ILE A 254 -4.36 8.16 1.59
CA ILE A 254 -5.09 8.58 0.41
C ILE A 254 -6.21 9.56 0.80
N ASP A 255 -6.71 10.34 -0.15
CA ASP A 255 -7.99 11.04 0.02
C ASP A 255 -9.16 10.19 -0.47
N HIS A 256 -10.35 10.79 -0.61
CA HIS A 256 -11.55 10.08 -1.02
C HIS A 256 -11.62 9.68 -2.50
N GLU A 257 -10.78 10.24 -3.38
CA GLU A 257 -10.91 10.07 -4.83
C GLU A 257 -10.58 8.63 -5.25
N GLU A 258 -9.41 8.12 -4.84
CA GLU A 258 -8.95 6.77 -5.18
C GLU A 258 -9.17 5.73 -4.06
N LEU A 259 -9.78 6.14 -2.93
CA LEU A 259 -9.97 5.32 -1.73
C LEU A 259 -10.55 3.92 -2.03
N PHE A 260 -11.64 3.87 -2.79
CA PHE A 260 -12.35 2.61 -3.04
C PHE A 260 -11.57 1.71 -4.00
N TYR A 261 -10.96 2.28 -5.04
CA TYR A 261 -10.19 1.52 -6.01
C TYR A 261 -8.89 0.99 -5.40
N LEU A 262 -8.19 1.80 -4.61
CA LEU A 262 -7.06 1.36 -3.81
C LEU A 262 -7.45 0.26 -2.83
N GLY A 263 -8.63 0.38 -2.18
CA GLY A 263 -9.15 -0.65 -1.28
C GLY A 263 -9.37 -2.00 -1.97
N VAL A 264 -9.90 -2.00 -3.20
CA VAL A 264 -10.08 -3.21 -4.02
C VAL A 264 -8.73 -3.78 -4.43
N LEU A 265 -7.79 -2.94 -4.87
CA LEU A 265 -6.45 -3.37 -5.25
C LEU A 265 -5.71 -4.03 -4.06
N LEU A 266 -5.76 -3.42 -2.88
CA LEU A 266 -5.14 -3.97 -1.68
C LEU A 266 -5.81 -5.26 -1.21
N ASP A 267 -7.14 -5.39 -1.35
CA ASP A 267 -7.85 -6.65 -1.08
C ASP A 267 -7.39 -7.79 -1.99
N ASP A 268 -7.13 -7.51 -3.28
CA ASP A 268 -6.62 -8.48 -4.24
C ASP A 268 -5.19 -8.92 -3.90
N ILE A 269 -4.31 -7.95 -3.59
CA ILE A 269 -2.89 -8.22 -3.31
C ILE A 269 -2.68 -8.88 -1.95
N PHE A 270 -3.30 -8.35 -0.88
CA PHE A 270 -3.06 -8.83 0.49
C PHE A 270 -4.08 -9.86 0.97
N GLY A 271 -5.22 -9.99 0.31
CA GLY A 271 -6.36 -10.73 0.82
C GLY A 271 -7.21 -9.86 1.75
N ARG A 272 -8.52 -9.85 1.54
CA ARG A 272 -9.47 -9.02 2.30
C ARG A 272 -9.48 -9.35 3.80
N GLU A 273 -9.23 -10.60 4.14
CA GLU A 273 -9.09 -11.08 5.52
C GLU A 273 -7.92 -10.43 6.26
N ASN A 274 -6.87 -10.03 5.52
CA ASN A 274 -5.70 -9.37 6.07
C ASN A 274 -5.85 -7.85 6.23
N ARG A 275 -7.00 -7.28 5.83
CA ARG A 275 -7.34 -5.89 6.12
C ARG A 275 -7.46 -5.69 7.62
N VAL A 276 -6.64 -4.79 8.17
CA VAL A 276 -6.64 -4.45 9.59
C VAL A 276 -7.70 -3.39 9.86
N GLY A 277 -7.75 -2.34 9.05
CA GLY A 277 -8.74 -1.28 9.17
C GLY A 277 -8.48 -0.10 8.25
N ILE A 278 -9.37 0.88 8.33
CA ILE A 278 -9.22 2.20 7.69
C ILE A 278 -9.26 3.23 8.81
N VAL A 279 -8.19 4.01 8.93
CA VAL A 279 -8.09 5.11 9.88
C VAL A 279 -8.46 6.41 9.17
N THR A 280 -9.44 7.13 9.70
CA THR A 280 -9.79 8.47 9.23
C THR A 280 -9.01 9.51 10.03
N ILE A 281 -8.22 10.32 9.34
CA ILE A 281 -7.37 11.35 9.91
C ILE A 281 -7.98 12.72 9.58
N LEU A 282 -8.38 13.48 10.60
CA LEU A 282 -8.79 14.86 10.43
C LEU A 282 -7.56 15.71 10.16
N ILE A 283 -7.46 16.26 8.95
CA ILE A 283 -6.30 17.06 8.51
C ILE A 283 -6.57 18.56 8.54
N ASN A 284 -7.83 18.97 8.37
CA ASN A 284 -8.23 20.38 8.38
C ASN A 284 -9.68 20.52 8.88
N PRO A 285 -9.91 21.01 10.11
CA PRO A 285 -11.26 21.15 10.67
C PRO A 285 -12.12 22.20 9.94
N LYS A 286 -11.51 23.13 9.20
CA LYS A 286 -12.24 24.12 8.39
C LYS A 286 -12.71 23.54 7.05
N GLY A 287 -12.14 22.40 6.64
CA GLY A 287 -12.29 21.84 5.30
C GLY A 287 -11.59 22.69 4.22
N ARG A 288 -11.46 22.12 3.02
CA ARG A 288 -11.00 22.87 1.84
C ARG A 288 -12.04 23.93 1.44
N GLN A 289 -11.56 25.13 1.10
CA GLN A 289 -12.42 26.23 0.67
C GLN A 289 -12.88 26.03 -0.79
N HIS A 290 -14.03 26.60 -1.14
CA HIS A 290 -14.57 26.64 -2.50
C HIS A 290 -15.01 25.29 -3.11
N GLU A 291 -15.23 24.27 -2.28
CA GLU A 291 -15.85 23.01 -2.71
C GLU A 291 -17.36 23.21 -3.00
N ARG A 292 -17.85 22.63 -4.10
CA ARG A 292 -19.27 22.74 -4.49
C ARG A 292 -20.22 22.00 -3.54
N PHE A 293 -19.74 20.89 -2.96
CA PHE A 293 -20.54 20.01 -2.11
C PHE A 293 -19.95 19.94 -0.70
N PHE A 294 -19.16 18.90 -0.41
CA PHE A 294 -18.53 18.72 0.89
C PHE A 294 -17.08 19.22 0.85
N SER A 295 -16.74 20.10 1.79
CA SER A 295 -15.36 20.51 2.01
C SER A 295 -14.55 19.35 2.59
N ALA A 296 -13.62 18.80 1.82
CA ALA A 296 -12.72 17.75 2.29
C ALA A 296 -11.93 18.22 3.53
N ALA A 297 -12.10 17.51 4.64
CA ALA A 297 -11.47 17.80 5.93
C ALA A 297 -10.60 16.64 6.45
N THR A 298 -10.70 15.48 5.80
CA THR A 298 -10.11 14.22 6.26
C THR A 298 -9.30 13.56 5.16
N GLU A 299 -8.29 12.81 5.59
CA GLU A 299 -7.60 11.78 4.80
C GLU A 299 -7.89 10.40 5.38
N TYR A 300 -7.57 9.36 4.62
CA TYR A 300 -7.77 7.97 5.00
C TYR A 300 -6.44 7.23 4.94
N MET A 301 -6.17 6.40 5.94
CA MET A 301 -5.03 5.50 5.96
C MET A 301 -5.55 4.06 5.96
N LEU A 302 -5.32 3.34 4.86
CA LEU A 302 -5.66 1.92 4.74
C LEU A 302 -4.53 1.10 5.34
N VAL A 303 -4.87 0.20 6.26
CA VAL A 303 -3.91 -0.65 6.97
C VAL A 303 -4.19 -2.11 6.66
N TYR A 304 -3.17 -2.80 6.14
CA TYR A 304 -3.17 -4.26 5.92
C TYR A 304 -1.98 -4.88 6.65
N ALA A 305 -2.17 -6.09 7.16
CA ALA A 305 -1.07 -6.94 7.59
C ALA A 305 -0.65 -7.85 6.44
N LYS A 306 0.60 -8.32 6.41
CA LYS A 306 0.98 -9.41 5.49
C LYS A 306 0.26 -10.71 5.88
N ASN A 307 0.22 -11.01 7.18
CA ASN A 307 -0.59 -12.07 7.76
C ASN A 307 -1.20 -11.61 9.08
N LYS A 308 -2.50 -11.33 9.08
CA LYS A 308 -3.23 -10.81 10.24
C LYS A 308 -3.31 -11.79 11.42
N ASN A 309 -3.08 -13.08 11.19
CA ASN A 309 -3.09 -14.08 12.27
C ASN A 309 -1.86 -14.00 13.18
N VAL A 310 -0.75 -13.45 12.68
CA VAL A 310 0.51 -13.30 13.43
C VAL A 310 0.84 -11.84 13.74
N ALA A 311 0.36 -10.91 12.93
CA ALA A 311 0.60 -9.49 13.13
C ALA A 311 -0.08 -8.97 14.40
N GLN A 312 0.66 -8.18 15.19
CA GLN A 312 0.17 -7.57 16.43
C GLN A 312 0.55 -6.10 16.50
N PHE A 313 -0.36 -5.28 17.02
CA PHE A 313 -0.05 -3.92 17.41
C PHE A 313 0.63 -3.89 18.77
N ASN A 314 1.50 -2.91 18.94
CA ASN A 314 2.12 -2.62 20.22
C ASN A 314 1.09 -2.08 21.21
N LYS A 315 1.30 -2.41 22.48
CA LYS A 315 0.53 -1.84 23.60
C LYS A 315 1.15 -0.50 23.95
N VAL A 316 0.63 0.56 23.34
CA VAL A 316 1.14 1.93 23.51
C VAL A 316 0.00 2.89 23.77
N ALA A 317 0.29 4.00 24.45
CA ALA A 317 -0.56 5.18 24.43
C ALA A 317 -0.01 6.16 23.39
N ILE A 318 -0.87 6.72 22.55
CA ILE A 318 -0.50 7.77 21.58
C ILE A 318 -1.13 9.11 21.97
N ASP A 319 -2.16 9.09 22.80
CA ASP A 319 -2.75 10.28 23.39
C ASP A 319 -1.90 10.72 24.60
N GLU A 320 -1.46 11.99 24.59
CA GLU A 320 -0.59 12.55 25.61
C GLU A 320 -1.32 12.71 26.96
N ASP A 321 -2.62 13.00 26.97
CA ASP A 321 -3.41 13.06 28.20
C ASP A 321 -3.56 11.66 28.81
N ILE A 322 -3.66 10.63 27.96
CA ILE A 322 -3.66 9.23 28.42
C ILE A 322 -2.29 8.87 29.01
N LYS A 323 -1.19 9.20 28.33
CA LYS A 323 0.18 8.95 28.80
C LYS A 323 0.46 9.56 30.16
N GLN A 324 0.02 10.80 30.39
CA GLN A 324 0.21 11.50 31.67
C GLN A 324 -0.44 10.78 32.87
N ASN A 325 -1.39 9.87 32.65
CA ASN A 325 -1.97 9.06 33.72
C ASN A 325 -1.06 7.91 34.18
N PHE A 326 -0.03 7.54 33.42
CA PHE A 326 0.92 6.47 33.74
C PHE A 326 2.13 7.05 34.50
N ILE A 327 1.90 7.43 35.75
CA ILE A 327 2.83 8.22 36.58
C ILE A 327 3.96 7.40 37.24
N ASN A 328 3.87 6.07 37.23
CA ASN A 328 4.91 5.20 37.81
C ASN A 328 5.69 4.52 36.69
N ALA A 329 6.91 4.08 36.98
CA ALA A 329 7.75 3.33 36.04
C ALA A 329 8.48 2.20 36.74
N ASP A 330 8.64 1.09 36.02
CA ASP A 330 9.54 0.00 36.36
C ASP A 330 10.23 -0.53 35.09
N ASP A 331 10.97 -1.63 35.22
CA ASP A 331 11.72 -2.28 34.14
C ASP A 331 10.86 -2.71 32.94
N LYS A 332 9.53 -2.85 33.13
CA LYS A 332 8.56 -3.20 32.09
C LYS A 332 7.89 -1.96 31.46
N GLY A 333 8.21 -0.76 31.95
CA GLY A 333 7.76 0.52 31.41
C GLY A 333 6.82 1.29 32.34
N ASN A 334 6.22 2.35 31.79
CA ASN A 334 5.32 3.21 32.55
C ASN A 334 4.02 2.46 32.88
N TYR A 335 3.53 2.64 34.11
CA TYR A 335 2.29 2.06 34.58
C TYR A 335 1.52 2.99 35.51
N ARG A 336 0.24 2.68 35.68
CA ARG A 336 -0.60 3.26 36.73
C ARG A 336 -1.20 2.16 37.57
N LEU A 337 -1.42 2.47 38.84
CA LEU A 337 -2.11 1.55 39.74
C LEU A 337 -3.60 1.70 39.59
N ILE A 338 -4.30 0.58 39.42
CA ILE A 338 -5.76 0.56 39.39
C ILE A 338 -6.30 -0.54 40.31
N PRO A 339 -7.48 -0.34 40.92
CA PRO A 339 -8.13 -1.37 41.73
C PRO A 339 -8.22 -2.70 40.99
N PHE A 340 -7.82 -3.78 41.65
CA PHE A 340 -7.88 -5.12 41.09
C PHE A 340 -9.30 -5.71 41.10
N SER A 341 -10.20 -5.19 41.95
CA SER A 341 -11.61 -5.53 41.95
C SER A 341 -12.34 -5.00 40.70
N ARG A 342 -13.41 -5.70 40.29
CA ARG A 342 -14.38 -5.20 39.29
C ARG A 342 -15.71 -4.91 39.97
N ILE A 343 -16.00 -3.63 40.17
CA ILE A 343 -17.25 -3.19 40.81
C ILE A 343 -18.26 -2.79 39.74
N ARG A 344 -19.02 -3.78 39.24
CA ARG A 344 -20.11 -3.63 38.27
C ARG A 344 -21.19 -4.68 38.56
N THR A 345 -22.44 -4.41 38.21
CA THR A 345 -23.53 -5.38 38.41
C THR A 345 -23.26 -6.71 37.70
N SER A 346 -22.65 -6.68 36.51
CA SER A 346 -22.27 -7.87 35.73
C SER A 346 -21.06 -8.65 36.29
N THR A 347 -20.47 -8.18 37.37
CA THR A 347 -19.31 -8.81 38.04
C THR A 347 -19.59 -9.13 39.50
N LEU A 348 -20.87 -9.22 39.89
CA LEU A 348 -21.26 -9.82 41.16
C LEU A 348 -20.80 -11.29 41.21
N ARG A 349 -20.48 -11.77 42.42
CA ARG A 349 -20.06 -13.15 42.66
C ARG A 349 -21.03 -14.17 42.07
N GLU A 350 -22.33 -13.89 42.11
CA GLU A 350 -23.38 -14.75 41.54
C GLU A 350 -23.14 -15.05 40.05
N TYR A 351 -22.65 -14.07 39.27
CA TYR A 351 -22.37 -14.23 37.84
C TYR A 351 -20.96 -14.73 37.55
N LYS A 352 -20.01 -14.52 38.48
CA LYS A 352 -18.59 -14.86 38.31
C LYS A 352 -17.98 -15.54 39.53
N PRO A 353 -18.49 -16.72 39.95
CA PRO A 353 -18.03 -17.38 41.17
C PRO A 353 -16.55 -17.76 41.12
N ASN A 354 -16.02 -18.10 39.93
CA ASN A 354 -14.62 -18.49 39.74
C ASN A 354 -13.60 -17.33 39.84
N PHE A 355 -14.08 -16.10 40.02
CA PHE A 355 -13.25 -14.89 40.21
C PHE A 355 -13.35 -14.38 41.66
N TRP A 356 -14.01 -15.13 42.53
CA TRP A 356 -14.15 -14.86 43.95
C TRP A 356 -13.25 -15.80 44.74
N TYR A 357 -12.15 -15.27 45.28
CA TYR A 357 -11.20 -16.02 46.11
C TYR A 357 -10.51 -15.04 47.07
N PRO A 358 -10.04 -15.50 48.23
CA PRO A 358 -9.29 -14.65 49.15
C PRO A 358 -7.93 -14.28 48.57
N ILE A 359 -7.52 -13.04 48.81
CA ILE A 359 -6.12 -12.60 48.67
C ILE A 359 -5.64 -12.23 50.07
N TYR A 360 -4.48 -12.76 50.45
CA TYR A 360 -3.88 -12.51 51.77
C TYR A 360 -2.80 -11.46 51.64
N VAL A 361 -2.75 -10.54 52.61
CA VAL A 361 -1.80 -9.42 52.63
C VAL A 361 -1.09 -9.37 53.97
N SER A 362 0.23 -9.19 53.99
CA SER A 362 0.99 -9.05 55.23
C SER A 362 0.56 -7.81 56.04
N PRO A 363 0.75 -7.78 57.38
CA PRO A 363 0.39 -6.63 58.20
C PRO A 363 1.05 -5.29 57.80
N ASP A 364 2.24 -5.36 57.20
CA ASP A 364 3.00 -4.21 56.69
C ASP A 364 2.71 -3.90 55.20
N LEU A 365 1.79 -4.65 54.57
CA LEU A 365 1.35 -4.50 53.17
C LEU A 365 2.41 -4.79 52.11
N SER A 366 3.57 -5.32 52.50
CA SER A 366 4.70 -5.59 51.59
C SER A 366 4.53 -6.90 50.80
N ASP A 367 3.78 -7.86 51.32
CA ASP A 367 3.51 -9.15 50.68
C ASP A 367 2.02 -9.31 50.35
N VAL A 368 1.74 -9.76 49.13
CA VAL A 368 0.41 -10.04 48.60
C VAL A 368 0.46 -11.46 48.04
N THR A 369 -0.38 -12.35 48.52
CA THR A 369 -0.31 -13.78 48.16
C THR A 369 -1.68 -14.44 48.15
N HIS A 370 -1.75 -15.64 47.57
CA HIS A 370 -2.91 -16.51 47.66
C HIS A 370 -2.81 -17.52 48.82
N GLU A 371 -1.62 -17.65 49.41
CA GLU A 371 -1.37 -18.58 50.51
C GLU A 371 -1.75 -17.96 51.85
N ARG A 372 -2.37 -18.75 52.73
CA ARG A 372 -2.82 -18.27 54.03
C ARG A 372 -1.69 -18.36 55.06
N PHE A 373 -1.23 -17.21 55.53
CA PHE A 373 -0.31 -17.10 56.66
C PHE A 373 -0.98 -16.54 57.92
N LEU A 374 -0.46 -16.89 59.09
CA LEU A 374 -0.97 -16.39 60.37
C LEU A 374 -0.70 -14.89 60.48
N GLY A 375 -1.73 -14.11 60.81
CA GLY A 375 -1.64 -12.66 60.98
C GLY A 375 -1.83 -11.84 59.70
N TYR A 376 -1.91 -12.48 58.53
CA TYR A 376 -2.20 -11.78 57.28
C TYR A 376 -3.68 -11.36 57.22
N HIS A 377 -3.94 -10.24 56.56
CA HIS A 377 -5.27 -9.75 56.29
C HIS A 377 -5.89 -10.51 55.12
N GLU A 378 -7.09 -11.08 55.31
CA GLU A 378 -7.84 -11.76 54.27
C GLU A 378 -8.75 -10.76 53.55
N ILE A 379 -8.55 -10.59 52.24
CA ILE A 379 -9.22 -9.57 51.43
C ILE A 379 -10.11 -10.24 50.37
N TYR A 380 -11.35 -9.75 50.27
CA TYR A 380 -12.31 -10.08 49.21
C TYR A 380 -12.74 -8.80 48.46
N PRO A 381 -13.19 -8.91 47.20
CA PRO A 381 -13.68 -7.77 46.43
C PRO A 381 -15.10 -7.40 46.87
N ILE A 382 -15.23 -6.84 48.08
CA ILE A 382 -16.50 -6.40 48.67
C ILE A 382 -16.56 -4.88 48.65
N GLU A 383 -17.65 -4.34 48.10
CA GLU A 383 -17.90 -2.90 48.12
C GLU A 383 -19.34 -2.63 48.54
N ASN A 384 -19.53 -1.76 49.55
CA ASN A 384 -20.85 -1.42 50.11
C ASN A 384 -21.73 -2.64 50.46
N GLY A 385 -21.11 -3.72 50.97
CA GLY A 385 -21.80 -4.95 51.36
C GLY A 385 -22.13 -5.92 50.22
N ASN A 386 -21.82 -5.56 48.97
CA ASN A 386 -22.01 -6.43 47.81
C ASN A 386 -20.73 -7.19 47.47
N GLU A 387 -20.87 -8.47 47.13
CA GLU A 387 -19.78 -9.37 46.74
C GLU A 387 -19.55 -9.31 45.23
N TYR A 388 -18.39 -8.81 44.81
CA TYR A 388 -18.03 -8.68 43.39
C TYR A 388 -17.01 -9.74 42.96
N SER A 389 -16.20 -9.45 41.95
CA SER A 389 -15.21 -10.39 41.41
C SER A 389 -13.87 -9.68 41.22
N TRP A 390 -12.77 -10.41 41.38
CA TRP A 390 -11.46 -9.96 40.93
C TRP A 390 -11.39 -9.84 39.40
N LYS A 391 -10.36 -9.16 38.89
CA LYS A 391 -10.19 -8.98 37.43
C LYS A 391 -9.76 -10.24 36.70
N THR A 392 -9.17 -11.20 37.38
CA THR A 392 -8.68 -12.48 36.84
C THR A 392 -9.12 -13.66 37.70
N LYS A 393 -8.95 -14.89 37.19
CA LYS A 393 -9.07 -16.11 38.00
C LYS A 393 -7.84 -16.29 38.88
N LEU A 394 -7.93 -17.21 39.84
CA LEU A 394 -6.85 -17.52 40.79
C LEU A 394 -5.54 -17.90 40.09
N ASP A 395 -5.57 -18.84 39.14
CA ASP A 395 -4.34 -19.30 38.45
C ASP A 395 -3.59 -18.14 37.75
N THR A 396 -4.32 -17.26 37.07
CA THR A 396 -3.74 -16.07 36.42
C THR A 396 -3.23 -15.05 37.44
N PHE A 397 -3.86 -14.95 38.62
CA PHE A 397 -3.34 -14.11 39.69
C PHE A 397 -2.02 -14.66 40.20
N ILE A 398 -1.94 -15.97 40.49
CA ILE A 398 -0.71 -16.63 40.93
C ILE A 398 0.40 -16.41 39.91
N GLU A 399 0.13 -16.70 38.63
CA GLU A 399 1.08 -16.53 37.53
C GLU A 399 1.64 -15.10 37.45
N ARG A 400 0.78 -14.07 37.56
CA ARG A 400 1.21 -12.68 37.46
C ARG A 400 1.88 -12.14 38.71
N ASN A 401 1.52 -12.68 39.88
CA ASN A 401 2.01 -12.16 41.15
C ASN A 401 3.50 -12.46 41.38
N HIS A 402 4.08 -13.41 40.66
CA HIS A 402 5.53 -13.69 40.69
C HIS A 402 6.40 -12.48 40.38
N ASP A 403 5.89 -11.49 39.64
CA ASP A 403 6.64 -10.30 39.21
C ASP A 403 6.27 -9.02 40.00
N ASN A 404 5.77 -9.14 41.24
CA ASN A 404 5.28 -8.00 42.04
C ASN A 404 4.23 -7.15 41.27
N TYR A 405 3.38 -7.82 40.50
CA TYR A 405 2.35 -7.18 39.67
C TYR A 405 1.20 -6.60 40.51
N PHE A 406 0.94 -7.17 41.68
CA PHE A 406 -0.08 -6.74 42.62
C PHE A 406 0.55 -6.03 43.83
N ILE A 407 -0.11 -4.99 44.30
CA ILE A 407 0.33 -4.18 45.45
C ILE A 407 -0.86 -3.97 46.36
N ALA A 408 -0.64 -3.98 47.67
CA ALA A 408 -1.66 -3.62 48.64
C ALA A 408 -1.41 -2.20 49.19
N GLU A 409 -2.44 -1.36 49.17
CA GLU A 409 -2.39 -0.03 49.75
C GLU A 409 -3.59 0.22 50.65
N LYS A 410 -3.42 1.08 51.67
CA LYS A 410 -4.52 1.49 52.52
C LYS A 410 -5.16 2.76 51.96
N ILE A 411 -6.30 2.60 51.28
CA ILE A 411 -7.08 3.69 50.70
C ILE A 411 -8.31 3.91 51.58
N GLU A 412 -8.51 5.14 52.06
CA GLU A 412 -9.63 5.50 52.95
C GLU A 412 -9.81 4.56 54.17
N GLY A 413 -8.68 4.06 54.69
CA GLY A 413 -8.67 3.15 55.83
C GLY A 413 -8.87 1.67 55.51
N ARG A 414 -9.16 1.31 54.25
CA ARG A 414 -9.34 -0.09 53.79
C ARG A 414 -8.13 -0.58 53.01
N ILE A 415 -7.74 -1.84 53.23
CA ILE A 415 -6.71 -2.50 52.42
C ILE A 415 -7.31 -2.79 51.05
N THR A 416 -6.72 -2.20 50.01
CA THR A 416 -7.13 -2.34 48.62
C THR A 416 -6.03 -3.03 47.83
N ILE A 417 -6.40 -4.08 47.09
CA ILE A 417 -5.50 -4.72 46.14
C ILE A 417 -5.52 -3.91 44.84
N LEU A 418 -4.36 -3.40 44.47
CA LEU A 418 -4.08 -2.70 43.23
C LEU A 418 -3.26 -3.61 42.31
N HIS A 419 -3.23 -3.30 41.02
CA HIS A 419 -2.27 -3.91 40.12
C HIS A 419 -1.69 -2.90 39.16
N LYS A 420 -0.50 -3.21 38.65
CA LYS A 420 0.18 -2.43 37.62
C LYS A 420 -0.57 -2.56 36.29
N TYR A 421 -1.12 -1.45 35.81
CA TYR A 421 -1.69 -1.36 34.48
C TYR A 421 -0.73 -0.55 33.60
N TYR A 422 0.01 -1.26 32.76
CA TYR A 422 1.05 -0.69 31.89
C TYR A 422 0.47 0.18 30.78
N GLU A 423 1.28 1.13 30.34
CA GLU A 423 0.97 2.12 29.31
C GLU A 423 0.38 1.46 28.07
N GLN A 424 -0.89 1.78 27.81
CA GLN A 424 -1.61 1.31 26.63
C GLN A 424 -2.91 2.10 26.49
N GLN A 425 -3.43 2.16 25.26
CA GLN A 425 -4.75 2.72 25.00
C GLN A 425 -5.54 1.85 24.03
N VAL A 426 -6.86 2.03 24.03
CA VAL A 426 -7.69 1.50 22.94
C VAL A 426 -7.45 2.34 21.70
N LEU A 427 -6.79 1.76 20.71
CA LEU A 427 -6.50 2.41 19.44
C LEU A 427 -7.78 2.57 18.62
N LYS A 428 -8.20 3.82 18.39
CA LYS A 428 -9.35 4.15 17.57
C LYS A 428 -8.92 4.38 16.13
N ASN A 429 -9.81 4.09 15.20
CA ASN A 429 -9.64 4.35 13.77
C ASN A 429 -10.11 5.76 13.34
N LEU A 430 -10.26 6.68 14.29
CA LEU A 430 -10.61 8.08 14.06
C LEU A 430 -9.60 8.95 14.80
N TRP A 431 -8.78 9.69 14.05
CA TRP A 431 -7.69 10.51 14.56
C TRP A 431 -8.04 11.98 14.35
N THR A 432 -8.39 12.68 15.43
CA THR A 432 -8.94 14.04 15.38
C THR A 432 -8.06 15.10 16.05
N ASP A 433 -6.97 14.68 16.69
CA ASP A 433 -6.12 15.58 17.44
C ASP A 433 -5.40 16.59 16.54
N LYS A 434 -5.21 17.81 17.07
CA LYS A 434 -4.54 18.90 16.35
C LYS A 434 -3.12 18.55 15.89
N LYS A 435 -2.45 17.59 16.54
CA LYS A 435 -1.13 17.10 16.15
C LYS A 435 -1.13 16.45 14.76
N TYR A 436 -2.26 15.96 14.27
CA TYR A 436 -2.36 15.36 12.94
C TYR A 436 -2.54 16.39 11.82
N PHE A 437 -2.70 17.68 12.14
CA PHE A 437 -2.95 18.71 11.12
C PHE A 437 -1.64 19.06 10.39
N PRO A 438 -1.57 18.87 9.05
CA PRO A 438 -0.35 19.11 8.27
C PRO A 438 0.14 20.57 8.32
N GLU A 439 -0.76 21.54 8.48
CA GLU A 439 -0.39 22.96 8.60
C GLU A 439 0.64 23.19 9.72
N PHE A 440 0.40 22.62 10.90
CA PHE A 440 1.26 22.82 12.08
C PHE A 440 2.42 21.84 12.10
N GLN A 441 2.15 20.55 11.89
CA GLN A 441 3.12 19.46 12.10
C GLN A 441 3.74 18.92 10.81
N GLY A 442 3.44 19.56 9.68
CA GLY A 442 4.08 19.36 8.39
C GLY A 442 4.72 20.66 7.91
N THR A 443 3.91 21.59 7.37
CA THR A 443 4.39 22.79 6.66
C THR A 443 5.16 23.73 7.58
N ASN A 444 4.59 24.11 8.72
CA ASN A 444 5.25 25.03 9.66
C ASN A 444 6.50 24.40 10.29
N LEU A 445 6.46 23.09 10.58
CA LEU A 445 7.60 22.34 11.08
C LEU A 445 8.75 22.31 10.06
N LEU A 446 8.44 21.99 8.79
CA LEU A 446 9.42 21.94 7.72
C LEU A 446 10.04 23.33 7.47
N LYS A 447 9.22 24.38 7.44
CA LYS A 447 9.67 25.77 7.32
C LYS A 447 10.59 26.16 8.47
N LYS A 448 10.29 25.74 9.71
CA LYS A 448 11.15 25.99 10.88
C LYS A 448 12.52 25.29 10.75
N LEU A 449 12.55 24.10 10.16
CA LEU A 449 13.78 23.32 9.97
C LEU A 449 14.66 23.84 8.82
N LEU A 450 14.05 24.19 7.69
CA LEU A 450 14.76 24.53 6.45
C LEU A 450 14.87 26.04 6.20
N GLY A 451 14.10 26.87 6.90
CA GLY A 451 14.07 28.33 6.77
C GLY A 451 13.17 28.85 5.65
N GLU A 452 12.85 28.02 4.65
CA GLU A 452 12.00 28.38 3.51
C GLU A 452 10.97 27.28 3.23
N ASN A 453 9.95 27.60 2.42
CA ASN A 453 8.90 26.66 2.05
C ASN A 453 9.19 26.03 0.69
N PHE A 454 9.98 24.96 0.69
CA PHE A 454 10.39 24.23 -0.51
C PHE A 454 9.46 23.06 -0.88
N PHE A 455 8.35 22.86 -0.15
CA PHE A 455 7.45 21.71 -0.37
C PHE A 455 6.04 22.06 0.09
N SER A 456 5.03 21.86 -0.76
CA SER A 456 3.74 22.49 -0.50
C SER A 456 2.80 21.66 0.40
N TYR A 457 3.00 20.34 0.52
CA TYR A 457 2.09 19.47 1.31
C TYR A 457 2.81 18.34 2.06
N PRO A 458 3.72 18.65 3.00
CA PRO A 458 4.33 17.62 3.82
C PRO A 458 3.29 16.99 4.77
N LYS A 459 3.34 15.66 4.94
CA LYS A 459 2.54 14.98 5.96
C LYS A 459 2.82 15.49 7.36
N SER A 460 1.81 15.40 8.22
CA SER A 460 2.01 15.60 9.66
C SER A 460 3.00 14.55 10.20
N LEU A 461 4.05 15.03 10.88
CA LEU A 461 5.02 14.17 11.56
C LEU A 461 4.34 13.17 12.51
N TYR A 462 3.35 13.62 13.28
CA TYR A 462 2.71 12.79 14.31
C TYR A 462 1.82 11.69 13.73
N ALA A 463 1.26 11.89 12.52
CA ALA A 463 0.52 10.84 11.85
C ALA A 463 1.44 9.64 11.52
N VAL A 464 2.67 9.91 11.08
CA VAL A 464 3.66 8.86 10.82
C VAL A 464 4.22 8.32 12.14
N LEU A 465 4.61 9.19 13.07
CA LEU A 465 5.19 8.83 14.37
C LEU A 465 4.29 7.88 15.18
N ASP A 466 3.00 8.18 15.28
CA ASP A 466 2.08 7.32 16.02
C ASP A 466 1.79 6.01 15.28
N THR A 467 1.83 6.02 13.93
CA THR A 467 1.79 4.78 13.15
C THR A 467 3.01 3.89 13.43
N LEU A 468 4.22 4.48 13.50
CA LEU A 468 5.43 3.75 13.89
C LEU A 468 5.29 3.15 15.30
N ARG A 469 4.89 3.95 16.29
CA ARG A 469 4.70 3.49 17.68
C ARG A 469 3.75 2.29 17.77
N ILE A 470 2.70 2.28 16.96
CA ILE A 470 1.69 1.22 16.95
C ILE A 470 2.20 -0.05 16.26
N MET A 471 2.98 0.07 15.19
CA MET A 471 3.26 -1.03 14.25
C MET A 471 4.71 -1.51 14.23
N THR A 472 5.66 -0.83 14.90
CA THR A 472 7.09 -1.17 14.88
C THR A 472 7.73 -1.18 16.26
N ASN A 473 8.75 -2.03 16.42
CA ASN A 473 9.60 -2.16 17.59
C ASN A 473 10.97 -1.52 17.35
N GLU A 474 11.80 -1.48 18.39
CA GLU A 474 13.07 -0.75 18.44
C GLU A 474 14.10 -1.13 17.37
N ASN A 475 14.05 -2.33 16.78
CA ASN A 475 15.06 -2.78 15.80
C ASN A 475 14.48 -3.06 14.41
N ASP A 476 13.27 -2.57 14.15
CA ASP A 476 12.53 -2.85 12.91
C ASP A 476 12.98 -1.95 11.74
N ILE A 477 12.74 -2.43 10.52
CA ILE A 477 13.03 -1.70 9.28
C ILE A 477 11.72 -1.12 8.71
N ILE A 478 11.74 0.17 8.39
CA ILE A 478 10.61 0.94 7.84
C ILE A 478 10.93 1.33 6.40
N LEU A 479 10.03 1.06 5.46
CA LEU A 479 10.17 1.42 4.06
C LEU A 479 9.13 2.47 3.67
N ASP A 480 9.57 3.50 2.96
CA ASP A 480 8.70 4.49 2.32
C ASP A 480 9.27 4.84 0.94
N PHE A 481 8.61 4.32 -0.09
CA PHE A 481 8.99 4.49 -1.50
C PHE A 481 8.24 5.63 -2.21
N PHE A 482 7.57 6.49 -1.43
CA PHE A 482 7.02 7.78 -1.82
C PHE A 482 7.46 8.83 -0.79
N ALA A 483 8.78 8.93 -0.59
CA ALA A 483 9.34 9.59 0.58
C ALA A 483 8.98 11.08 0.67
N GLY A 484 8.77 11.75 -0.46
CA GLY A 484 8.37 13.15 -0.51
C GLY A 484 9.30 14.02 0.32
N SER A 485 8.75 14.83 1.20
CA SER A 485 9.55 15.68 2.11
C SER A 485 10.41 14.93 3.15
N GLY A 486 10.39 13.59 3.22
CA GLY A 486 11.17 12.81 4.20
C GLY A 486 10.55 12.74 5.59
N THR A 487 9.22 12.79 5.70
CA THR A 487 8.51 12.75 7.00
C THR A 487 8.75 11.42 7.73
N THR A 488 8.81 10.30 7.00
CA THR A 488 9.04 8.97 7.59
C THR A 488 10.42 8.85 8.24
N ALA A 489 11.49 9.31 7.58
CA ALA A 489 12.82 9.33 8.20
C ALA A 489 12.89 10.24 9.44
N HIS A 490 12.24 11.41 9.40
CA HIS A 490 12.14 12.28 10.58
C HIS A 490 11.45 11.53 11.73
N ALA A 491 10.31 10.86 11.48
CA ALA A 491 9.60 10.11 12.52
C ALA A 491 10.45 8.96 13.10
N VAL A 492 11.21 8.24 12.27
CA VAL A 492 12.10 7.15 12.72
C VAL A 492 13.22 7.68 13.62
N LEU A 493 13.91 8.74 13.19
CA LEU A 493 15.00 9.34 13.96
C LEU A 493 14.49 9.95 15.27
N GLU A 494 13.32 10.57 15.25
CA GLU A 494 12.70 11.13 16.45
C GLU A 494 12.28 10.02 17.42
N LEU A 495 11.73 8.91 16.92
CA LEU A 495 11.34 7.80 17.79
C LEU A 495 12.56 7.15 18.44
N ASN A 496 13.61 6.86 17.67
CA ASN A 496 14.87 6.30 18.19
C ASN A 496 15.52 7.22 19.24
N ASN A 497 15.47 8.54 19.04
CA ASN A 497 15.98 9.49 20.04
C ASN A 497 15.15 9.49 21.34
N ASN A 498 13.86 9.20 21.26
CA ASN A 498 12.95 9.20 22.41
C ASN A 498 12.94 7.88 23.18
N ASP A 499 13.20 6.74 22.53
CA ASP A 499 13.13 5.41 23.13
C ASP A 499 14.44 4.61 23.11
N ASP A 500 15.56 5.25 22.75
CA ASP A 500 16.88 4.61 22.55
C ASP A 500 16.85 3.44 21.55
N GLY A 501 15.85 3.45 20.65
CA GLY A 501 15.70 2.46 19.59
C GLY A 501 16.75 2.58 18.49
N ARG A 502 16.82 1.54 17.66
CA ARG A 502 17.72 1.40 16.51
C ARG A 502 16.96 1.04 15.23
N ARG A 503 15.77 1.60 15.07
CA ARG A 503 14.96 1.42 13.86
C ARG A 503 15.70 1.98 12.65
N ASN A 504 15.63 1.28 11.53
CA ASN A 504 16.23 1.76 10.28
C ASN A 504 15.14 2.16 9.28
N PHE A 505 15.39 3.21 8.50
CA PHE A 505 14.51 3.58 7.39
C PHE A 505 15.15 3.27 6.03
N ILE A 506 14.31 2.98 5.04
CA ILE A 506 14.65 2.94 3.62
C ILE A 506 13.69 3.89 2.92
N LEU A 507 14.22 4.96 2.35
CA LEU A 507 13.44 5.94 1.60
C LEU A 507 13.79 5.88 0.12
N CYS A 508 12.80 6.01 -0.75
CA CYS A 508 13.02 6.24 -2.17
C CYS A 508 12.26 7.50 -2.62
N GLU A 509 12.97 8.35 -3.35
CA GLU A 509 12.39 9.51 -4.03
C GLU A 509 13.07 9.70 -5.39
N GLN A 510 12.29 9.98 -6.43
CA GLN A 510 12.80 10.14 -7.78
C GLN A 510 13.03 11.60 -8.16
N LEU A 511 12.33 12.51 -7.48
CA LEU A 511 12.30 13.93 -7.81
C LEU A 511 13.54 14.67 -7.30
N ASP A 512 13.99 15.68 -8.03
CA ASP A 512 15.22 16.43 -7.73
C ASP A 512 15.16 17.16 -6.38
N TYR A 513 13.96 17.43 -5.85
CA TYR A 513 13.82 17.99 -4.51
C TYR A 513 14.35 17.05 -3.42
N ILE A 514 14.62 15.77 -3.72
CA ILE A 514 15.26 14.86 -2.77
C ILE A 514 16.56 15.48 -2.21
N GLU A 515 17.29 16.22 -3.04
CA GLU A 515 18.53 16.89 -2.65
C GLU A 515 18.29 18.12 -1.79
N SER A 516 17.30 18.95 -2.15
CA SER A 516 17.05 20.25 -1.52
C SER A 516 16.08 20.21 -0.34
N VAL A 517 15.25 19.17 -0.24
CA VAL A 517 14.18 19.03 0.76
C VAL A 517 14.40 17.78 1.60
N THR A 518 14.30 16.59 1.01
CA THR A 518 14.27 15.31 1.73
C THR A 518 15.58 15.10 2.50
N LYS A 519 16.71 15.18 1.79
CA LYS A 519 18.04 15.02 2.36
C LYS A 519 18.35 16.08 3.41
N ARG A 520 18.10 17.36 3.08
CA ARG A 520 18.33 18.48 4.03
C ARG A 520 17.48 18.38 5.28
N ARG A 521 16.23 17.91 5.19
CA ARG A 521 15.37 17.68 6.35
C ARG A 521 16.00 16.63 7.28
N ILE A 522 16.45 15.51 6.73
CA ILE A 522 17.05 14.41 7.51
C ILE A 522 18.35 14.88 8.16
N GLU A 523 19.23 15.57 7.42
CA GLU A 523 20.45 16.18 7.96
C GLU A 523 20.15 17.12 9.15
N LYS A 524 19.11 17.97 9.03
CA LYS A 524 18.72 18.89 10.10
C LYS A 524 18.18 18.17 11.33
N VAL A 525 17.43 17.09 11.15
CA VAL A 525 16.94 16.27 12.27
C VAL A 525 18.11 15.61 13.00
N ILE A 526 19.07 15.02 12.27
CA ILE A 526 20.28 14.43 12.85
C ILE A 526 21.10 15.47 13.62
N GLN A 527 21.27 16.66 13.05
CA GLN A 527 21.96 17.78 13.72
C GLN A 527 21.25 18.22 15.00
N ASN A 528 19.92 18.33 14.97
CA ASN A 528 19.12 18.76 16.13
C ASN A 528 19.10 17.71 17.24
N ASN A 529 19.02 16.43 16.89
CA ASN A 529 19.01 15.33 17.87
C ASN A 529 20.43 14.97 18.33
N ASN A 530 21.47 15.46 17.63
CA ASN A 530 22.87 15.10 17.85
C ASN A 530 23.11 13.58 17.82
N GLN A 531 22.30 12.87 17.04
CA GLN A 531 22.30 11.41 16.92
C GLN A 531 21.76 10.98 15.55
N GLY A 532 22.29 9.86 15.05
CA GLY A 532 21.86 9.23 13.82
C GLY A 532 22.79 9.50 12.64
N ASP A 533 22.62 8.68 11.61
CA ASP A 533 23.28 8.79 10.32
C ASP A 533 22.36 8.26 9.23
N PHE A 534 22.68 8.54 7.97
CA PHE A 534 22.08 7.86 6.82
C PHE A 534 23.05 7.82 5.65
N ILE A 535 22.86 6.84 4.77
CA ILE A 535 23.58 6.71 3.51
C ILE A 535 22.66 7.18 2.39
N PHE A 536 23.15 8.12 1.60
CA PHE A 536 22.54 8.55 0.35
C PHE A 536 23.26 7.88 -0.82
N PHE A 537 22.50 7.36 -1.78
CA PHE A 537 23.01 6.92 -3.07
C PHE A 537 21.90 7.01 -4.13
N GLN A 538 22.27 6.86 -5.39
CA GLN A 538 21.33 6.89 -6.50
C GLN A 538 21.50 5.69 -7.42
N LEU A 539 20.44 5.31 -8.12
CA LEU A 539 20.55 4.36 -9.23
C LEU A 539 21.43 4.98 -10.33
N LYS A 540 22.41 4.22 -10.84
CA LYS A 540 23.27 4.68 -11.93
C LYS A 540 22.45 4.80 -13.21
N GLY A 541 22.05 6.04 -13.51
CA GLY A 541 21.32 6.38 -14.71
C GLY A 541 22.17 6.13 -15.96
N GLN A 542 21.52 5.57 -16.97
CA GLN A 542 22.03 5.39 -18.32
C GLN A 542 21.10 6.16 -19.26
N ASN A 543 20.11 5.51 -19.88
CA ASN A 543 19.14 6.22 -20.71
C ASN A 543 18.27 7.19 -19.89
N GLN A 544 18.15 6.99 -18.57
CA GLN A 544 17.49 7.94 -17.67
C GLN A 544 18.12 9.34 -17.72
N VAL A 545 19.44 9.46 -17.91
CA VAL A 545 20.13 10.75 -18.02
C VAL A 545 19.59 11.53 -19.23
N PHE A 546 19.41 10.85 -20.37
CA PHE A 546 18.83 11.46 -21.56
C PHE A 546 17.35 11.79 -21.36
N VAL A 547 16.58 10.95 -20.66
CA VAL A 547 15.19 11.27 -20.30
C VAL A 547 15.11 12.57 -19.50
N ASP A 548 16.02 12.77 -18.55
CA ASP A 548 16.06 13.96 -17.69
C ASP A 548 16.48 15.21 -18.49
N LEU A 549 17.50 15.08 -19.36
CA LEU A 549 17.94 16.14 -20.27
C LEU A 549 16.83 16.56 -21.24
N LEU A 550 16.20 15.59 -21.92
CA LEU A 550 15.06 15.83 -22.83
C LEU A 550 13.88 16.46 -22.09
N SER A 551 13.70 16.12 -20.82
CA SER A 551 12.65 16.72 -19.99
C SER A 551 12.89 18.19 -19.71
N SER A 552 14.10 18.52 -19.27
CA SER A 552 14.51 19.86 -18.90
C SER A 552 14.77 20.81 -20.07
N ALA A 553 14.97 20.30 -21.29
CA ALA A 553 15.23 21.09 -22.48
C ALA A 553 14.07 22.06 -22.79
N LYS A 554 14.37 23.33 -23.03
CA LYS A 554 13.39 24.39 -23.30
C LYS A 554 13.31 24.77 -24.76
N THR A 555 14.28 24.37 -25.57
CA THR A 555 14.41 24.78 -26.96
C THR A 555 14.67 23.58 -27.87
N THR A 556 14.31 23.72 -29.15
CA THR A 556 14.66 22.73 -30.17
C THR A 556 16.17 22.56 -30.33
N ASP A 557 16.94 23.65 -30.22
CA ASP A 557 18.41 23.59 -30.33
C ASP A 557 19.05 22.75 -29.21
N GLU A 558 18.51 22.82 -28.00
CA GLU A 558 18.93 21.95 -26.89
C GLU A 558 18.58 20.48 -27.19
N LEU A 559 17.38 20.20 -27.71
CA LEU A 559 16.98 18.84 -28.08
C LEU A 559 17.85 18.25 -29.20
N VAL A 560 18.26 19.07 -30.16
CA VAL A 560 19.17 18.64 -31.24
C VAL A 560 20.53 18.24 -30.69
N LYS A 561 21.09 19.01 -29.75
CA LYS A 561 22.36 18.64 -29.09
C LYS A 561 22.22 17.33 -28.30
N ILE A 562 21.11 17.18 -27.57
CA ILE A 562 20.83 15.96 -26.82
C ILE A 562 20.71 14.76 -27.77
N TRP A 563 20.06 14.93 -28.94
CA TRP A 563 19.94 13.87 -29.93
C TRP A 563 21.29 13.44 -30.51
N GLN A 564 22.19 14.38 -30.78
CA GLN A 564 23.57 14.07 -31.21
C GLN A 564 24.32 13.28 -30.13
N GLU A 565 24.23 13.69 -28.87
CA GLU A 565 24.84 12.96 -27.75
C GLU A 565 24.22 11.57 -27.55
N MET A 566 22.90 11.41 -27.78
CA MET A 566 22.23 10.12 -27.73
C MET A 566 22.76 9.16 -28.80
N VAL A 567 22.98 9.62 -30.03
CA VAL A 567 23.54 8.78 -31.10
C VAL A 567 24.93 8.26 -30.77
N GLU A 568 25.76 9.09 -30.13
CA GLU A 568 27.13 8.72 -29.78
C GLU A 568 27.22 7.86 -28.52
N ASN A 569 26.34 8.06 -27.53
CA ASN A 569 26.52 7.54 -26.18
C ASN A 569 25.31 6.78 -25.59
N SER A 570 24.14 6.79 -26.23
CA SER A 570 22.95 6.09 -25.73
C SER A 570 22.78 4.70 -26.35
N PHE A 571 21.96 3.86 -25.70
CA PHE A 571 21.52 2.59 -26.27
C PHE A 571 20.14 2.82 -26.87
N LEU A 572 20.12 3.00 -28.18
CA LEU A 572 18.91 3.17 -28.96
C LEU A 572 18.24 1.80 -29.17
N ASN A 573 16.93 1.81 -29.41
CA ASN A 573 16.22 0.61 -29.83
C ASN A 573 16.90 -0.05 -31.03
N TRP A 574 16.93 -1.38 -31.07
CA TRP A 574 17.72 -2.17 -32.04
C TRP A 574 17.38 -1.91 -33.52
N TYR A 575 16.22 -1.31 -33.80
CA TYR A 575 15.74 -0.94 -35.13
C TYR A 575 15.99 0.54 -35.51
N VAL A 576 16.64 1.32 -34.65
CA VAL A 576 16.98 2.72 -34.90
C VAL A 576 18.35 2.79 -35.57
N ASN A 577 18.42 3.47 -36.73
CA ASN A 577 19.70 3.75 -37.38
C ASN A 577 20.49 4.78 -36.54
N PRO A 578 21.74 4.49 -36.13
CA PRO A 578 22.55 5.44 -35.37
C PRO A 578 22.92 6.70 -36.16
N GLU A 579 22.90 6.70 -37.50
CA GLU A 579 23.13 7.95 -38.25
C GLU A 579 21.90 8.87 -38.19
N ILE A 580 22.12 10.18 -38.06
CA ILE A 580 21.07 11.22 -38.19
C ILE A 580 21.07 11.70 -39.65
N PRO A 581 20.14 11.25 -40.51
CA PRO A 581 20.08 11.75 -41.88
C PRO A 581 19.72 13.23 -41.89
N GLU A 582 20.26 14.01 -42.82
CA GLU A 582 19.95 15.44 -42.97
C GLU A 582 18.44 15.69 -43.09
N ASP A 583 17.73 14.81 -43.81
CA ASP A 583 16.28 14.85 -43.97
C ASP A 583 15.53 14.68 -42.64
N ALA A 584 15.98 13.76 -41.78
CA ALA A 584 15.39 13.55 -40.46
C ALA A 584 15.61 14.75 -39.54
N MET A 585 16.77 15.41 -39.67
CA MET A 585 17.10 16.62 -38.92
C MET A 585 16.27 17.82 -39.37
N HIS A 586 16.02 17.93 -40.68
CA HIS A 586 15.12 18.93 -41.24
C HIS A 586 13.68 18.71 -40.78
N GLU A 587 13.14 17.49 -40.90
CA GLU A 587 11.79 17.13 -40.42
C GLU A 587 11.64 17.37 -38.92
N PHE A 588 12.64 16.99 -38.11
CA PHE A 588 12.63 17.23 -36.68
C PHE A 588 12.51 18.73 -36.36
N ASN A 589 13.27 19.59 -37.04
CA ASN A 589 13.21 21.04 -36.85
C ASN A 589 11.88 21.65 -37.30
N GLU A 590 11.27 21.12 -38.37
CA GLU A 590 9.93 21.56 -38.81
C GLU A 590 8.85 21.21 -37.77
N ILE A 591 8.89 20.02 -37.14
CA ILE A 591 7.97 19.65 -36.05
C ILE A 591 8.03 20.67 -34.91
N GLY A 592 9.22 21.20 -34.60
CA GLY A 592 9.40 22.22 -33.56
C GLY A 592 8.65 23.52 -33.81
N LYS A 593 8.33 23.84 -35.07
CA LYS A 593 7.61 25.04 -35.49
C LYS A 593 6.08 24.89 -35.39
N GLU A 594 5.58 23.69 -35.17
CA GLU A 594 4.14 23.40 -35.02
C GLU A 594 3.59 23.78 -33.63
N GLU A 595 2.27 23.83 -33.50
CA GLU A 595 1.62 23.96 -32.19
C GLU A 595 1.94 22.74 -31.31
N ASN A 596 2.42 23.00 -30.08
CA ASN A 596 3.01 21.99 -29.19
C ASN A 596 4.21 21.23 -29.78
N GLY A 597 4.91 21.80 -30.78
CA GLY A 597 6.02 21.19 -31.50
C GLY A 597 7.14 20.67 -30.59
N LEU A 598 7.55 21.47 -29.60
CA LEU A 598 8.56 21.08 -28.62
C LEU A 598 8.16 19.82 -27.83
N VAL A 599 6.87 19.67 -27.50
CA VAL A 599 6.36 18.49 -26.78
C VAL A 599 6.41 17.26 -27.69
N LYS A 600 6.08 17.41 -28.97
CA LYS A 600 6.18 16.34 -29.97
C LYS A 600 7.63 15.92 -30.20
N GLN A 601 8.55 16.88 -30.33
CA GLN A 601 9.99 16.64 -30.46
C GLN A 601 10.56 15.85 -29.27
N LYS A 602 10.23 16.27 -28.04
CA LYS A 602 10.59 15.55 -26.82
C LYS A 602 10.09 14.10 -26.83
N LYS A 603 8.83 13.90 -27.24
CA LYS A 603 8.22 12.57 -27.32
C LYS A 603 8.94 11.67 -28.32
N LEU A 604 9.25 12.19 -29.51
CA LEU A 604 9.95 11.45 -30.55
C LEU A 604 11.33 10.96 -30.08
N LEU A 605 12.14 11.85 -29.48
CA LEU A 605 13.46 11.47 -28.97
C LEU A 605 13.37 10.46 -27.81
N MET A 606 12.33 10.55 -26.97
CA MET A 606 12.09 9.57 -25.91
C MET A 606 11.71 8.18 -26.44
N GLU A 607 11.07 8.07 -27.62
CA GLU A 607 10.75 6.79 -28.27
C GLU A 607 11.98 6.09 -28.87
N LEU A 608 13.09 6.83 -29.07
CA LEU A 608 14.33 6.25 -29.59
C LEU A 608 15.13 5.49 -28.53
N LEU A 609 14.94 5.81 -27.24
CA LEU A 609 15.68 5.20 -26.13
C LEU A 609 15.16 3.78 -25.82
N ASP A 610 16.08 2.84 -25.60
CA ASP A 610 15.73 1.54 -24.99
C ASP A 610 15.44 1.74 -23.50
N LYS A 611 14.19 1.52 -23.11
CA LYS A 611 13.72 1.72 -21.73
C LYS A 611 14.16 0.60 -20.79
N ASN A 612 14.55 -0.55 -21.32
CA ASN A 612 15.13 -1.62 -20.50
C ASN A 612 16.54 -1.26 -20.01
N GLN A 613 17.15 -0.20 -20.56
CA GLN A 613 18.45 0.32 -20.20
C GLN A 613 18.40 1.75 -19.65
N LEU A 614 17.33 2.11 -18.94
CA LEU A 614 17.29 3.38 -18.19
C LEU A 614 18.36 3.45 -17.11
N TYR A 615 18.67 2.31 -16.49
CA TYR A 615 19.67 2.16 -15.44
C TYR A 615 20.60 1.01 -15.76
N VAL A 616 21.86 1.13 -15.34
CA VAL A 616 22.88 0.10 -15.57
C VAL A 616 22.59 -1.13 -14.70
N ASN A 617 22.54 -2.32 -15.31
CA ASN A 617 22.37 -3.57 -14.57
C ASN A 617 23.63 -3.92 -13.78
N LEU A 618 23.45 -4.50 -12.60
CA LEU A 618 24.55 -4.91 -11.72
C LEU A 618 25.49 -5.92 -12.41
N SER A 619 24.95 -6.81 -13.23
CA SER A 619 25.72 -7.78 -14.03
C SER A 619 26.67 -7.14 -15.05
N GLU A 620 26.49 -5.86 -15.35
CA GLU A 620 27.28 -5.09 -16.31
C GLU A 620 28.24 -4.11 -15.60
N ILE A 621 28.37 -4.18 -14.27
CA ILE A 621 29.15 -3.23 -13.46
C ILE A 621 30.63 -3.16 -13.86
N ASP A 622 31.20 -4.25 -14.37
CA ASP A 622 32.59 -4.33 -14.78
C ASP A 622 32.84 -3.98 -16.26
N ASP A 623 31.78 -3.71 -17.04
CA ASP A 623 31.92 -3.23 -18.40
C ASP A 623 32.44 -1.78 -18.40
N ALA A 624 33.59 -1.59 -19.05
CA ALA A 624 34.26 -0.30 -19.17
C ALA A 624 33.38 0.77 -19.84
N LYS A 625 32.38 0.37 -20.64
CA LYS A 625 31.43 1.29 -21.30
C LYS A 625 30.64 2.15 -20.31
N PHE A 626 30.32 1.62 -19.13
CA PHE A 626 29.48 2.34 -18.16
C PHE A 626 30.27 3.25 -17.21
N ASN A 627 31.62 3.20 -17.25
CA ASN A 627 32.50 4.07 -16.45
C ASN A 627 32.07 4.13 -14.96
N VAL A 628 31.91 2.96 -14.33
CA VAL A 628 31.65 2.83 -12.89
C VAL A 628 32.97 2.99 -12.14
N SER A 629 33.01 3.85 -11.11
CA SER A 629 34.22 4.08 -10.31
C SER A 629 34.59 2.83 -9.49
N ASP A 630 35.88 2.63 -9.21
CA ASP A 630 36.33 1.50 -8.37
C ASP A 630 35.74 1.55 -6.95
N GLU A 631 35.48 2.76 -6.44
CA GLU A 631 34.80 2.99 -5.16
C GLU A 631 33.35 2.50 -5.22
N ASP A 632 32.58 2.90 -6.24
CA ASP A 632 31.20 2.43 -6.41
C ASP A 632 31.17 0.91 -6.64
N LYS A 633 32.12 0.33 -7.39
CA LYS A 633 32.24 -1.12 -7.57
C LYS A 633 32.40 -1.84 -6.24
N ALA A 634 33.30 -1.36 -5.38
CA ALA A 634 33.51 -1.94 -4.06
C ALA A 634 32.26 -1.82 -3.17
N LEU A 635 31.57 -0.69 -3.21
CA LEU A 635 30.38 -0.46 -2.40
C LEU A 635 29.16 -1.25 -2.89
N ASN A 636 29.00 -1.45 -4.20
CA ASN A 636 28.00 -2.37 -4.74
C ASN A 636 28.27 -3.81 -4.29
N ARG A 637 29.54 -4.27 -4.34
CA ARG A 637 29.93 -5.58 -3.80
C ARG A 637 29.63 -5.71 -2.30
N ALA A 638 29.85 -4.66 -1.52
CA ALA A 638 29.47 -4.62 -0.11
C ALA A 638 27.93 -4.61 0.11
N PHE A 639 27.18 -3.96 -0.78
CA PHE A 639 25.72 -3.85 -0.68
C PHE A 639 25.00 -5.14 -1.09
N TYR A 640 25.41 -5.76 -2.20
CA TYR A 640 24.78 -6.99 -2.70
C TYR A 640 25.40 -8.26 -2.10
N GLY A 641 26.65 -8.20 -1.64
CA GLY A 641 27.48 -9.34 -1.25
C GLY A 641 28.32 -9.83 -2.44
N GLU A 642 29.56 -10.27 -2.17
CA GLU A 642 30.55 -10.63 -3.22
C GLU A 642 30.08 -11.73 -4.18
N ASN A 643 29.16 -12.60 -3.78
CA ASN A 643 28.64 -13.68 -4.64
C ASN A 643 27.52 -13.22 -5.60
N ASN A 644 27.06 -11.97 -5.48
CA ASN A 644 25.92 -11.42 -6.22
C ASN A 644 26.32 -10.32 -7.21
N VAL A 645 27.63 -10.07 -7.38
CA VAL A 645 28.18 -9.03 -8.28
C VAL A 645 29.07 -9.64 -9.34
#